data_AF-A0A496U0Q5-F1
#
_entry.id   AF-A0A496U0Q5-F1
#
_cell.length_a   1.000
_cell.length_b   1.000
_cell.length_c   1.000
_cell.angle_alpha   90.00
_cell.angle_beta   90.00
_cell.angle_gamma   90.00
#
_symmetry.space_group_name_H-M   'P 1'
#
loop_
_entity.id
_entity.type
_entity.pdbx_description
1 polymer ?
#
loop_
_entity_poly.entity_id
_entity_poly.type
_entity_poly.pdbx_seq_one_letter_code
_entity_poly.pdbx_strand_id
1 'polypeptide(L)'
;TPAMIKGIFDEMTKKNPKNHFTVGINDDVTHTSLEYNPNFTTEPPNRTRSVFYGLGSDGTVSANKNSIKIIGEETDYYAQGYFVYDSRKAGSLTISHLRFGQEPIHSTYLVNKANFVACHQFFFLERLDVLKVAEPGAIFLLNSPYGPDEVWDHLPRRVQEQIINKKLRFFVIDAYQMAKKVGLGVRINTIMQTCFFALSNVIPQKEALESIKRFIQKTYGRYGESVVKKNFDAVDSAMEHLHEVKVPKEVTSTFDVQPPVPPEAPEFVQKVTGEIIAGRGDDIPVSAFAPDGTFPSGTTQWEKRNIALEIPEWDPDTCIQCGKCVLICPHAVIRSKVYDPKLLNNAPATFKSAPARASKFKGMHFTIQVSPEDCTACGQCVKVCPTKNKKDPERKAINMVPQPPIRKQEAENWKFFLQLPEVDRKQLNLKLAINIQFLQPLFEFSGACAGCGETPYLKLLSQLFGDRAMIANATGCSSIYGGNLPTTPWTFNREGRGPTWSNSLFEDNAEFGMGMRLALDKQLEYARELLQQLSADIGDELVQALLNADQSSEMGIEEQRERVKILKEKLSRLNKPEAKKLLTIADVLVKKSVWLVGGDGWAYDIGYGGSDHVLASGRNVHALVLDTEVYSNTGGQMSKATPRGAIAKFAAGGKPNPKKDLVMMAMTYGNVYVARVAIGANEGQTIKAFLEAEAYEGPSLIVAYCHCIAHGYNLINGLDQQKAAVLSGYWPLIRYNPDLIKEGKNPLQIDSKPPSIPLEEYVYNETRYKSLTRSKPEEAKKLLKLAQEDVVSRWRLYEHWAAMKIDENKKKD
;
A
#
# COMPACT_ATOMS: atom_id res chain seq x y z
N THR A 1 29.86 -8.08 -9.01
CA THR A 1 30.74 -8.26 -7.82
C THR A 1 32.14 -8.65 -8.28
N PRO A 2 33.18 -8.62 -7.41
CA PRO A 2 34.52 -9.09 -7.79
C PRO A 2 34.53 -10.53 -8.31
N ALA A 3 33.68 -11.39 -7.75
CA ALA A 3 33.46 -12.76 -8.20
C ALA A 3 33.04 -12.83 -9.69
N MET A 4 32.06 -12.02 -10.08
CA MET A 4 31.60 -11.94 -11.48
C MET A 4 32.71 -11.45 -12.41
N ILE A 5 33.49 -10.43 -12.01
CA ILE A 5 34.62 -9.93 -12.79
C ILE A 5 35.69 -11.00 -12.96
N LYS A 6 35.99 -11.75 -11.89
CA LYS A 6 36.90 -12.90 -11.95
C LYS A 6 36.40 -13.96 -12.94
N GLY A 7 35.10 -14.25 -12.96
CA GLY A 7 34.49 -15.14 -13.94
C GLY A 7 34.68 -14.69 -15.39
N ILE A 8 34.61 -13.38 -15.66
CA ILE A 8 34.91 -12.83 -17.00
C ILE A 8 36.38 -13.08 -17.39
N PHE A 9 37.32 -12.80 -16.48
CA PHE A 9 38.73 -13.07 -16.74
C PHE A 9 39.00 -14.57 -16.94
N ASP A 10 38.32 -15.43 -16.18
CA ASP A 10 38.44 -16.88 -16.35
C ASP A 10 37.90 -17.33 -17.71
N GLU A 11 36.78 -16.79 -18.17
CA GLU A 11 36.24 -17.04 -19.50
C GLU A 11 37.22 -16.65 -20.61
N MET A 12 37.86 -15.48 -20.49
CA MET A 12 38.84 -14.99 -21.49
C MET A 12 40.05 -15.92 -21.67
N THR A 13 40.37 -16.73 -20.66
CA THR A 13 41.50 -17.69 -20.74
C THR A 13 41.11 -19.03 -21.36
N LYS A 14 39.82 -19.29 -21.60
CA LYS A 14 39.36 -20.53 -22.23
C LYS A 14 39.78 -20.58 -23.70
N LYS A 15 39.97 -21.79 -24.22
CA LYS A 15 40.32 -22.01 -25.64
C LYS A 15 39.27 -21.44 -26.60
N ASN A 16 38.00 -21.52 -26.22
CA ASN A 16 36.85 -21.00 -26.97
C ASN A 16 35.99 -20.17 -26.01
N PRO A 17 36.31 -18.89 -25.78
CA PRO A 17 35.53 -18.04 -24.88
C PRO A 17 34.13 -17.79 -25.47
N LYS A 18 33.11 -17.80 -24.62
CA LYS A 18 31.74 -17.43 -24.99
C LYS A 18 31.70 -15.95 -25.39
N ASN A 19 31.01 -15.63 -26.49
CA ASN A 19 30.70 -14.26 -26.91
C ASN A 19 29.21 -13.96 -26.68
N HIS A 20 28.82 -12.67 -26.62
CA HIS A 20 27.45 -12.22 -26.29
C HIS A 20 26.92 -12.87 -25.00
N PHE A 21 27.81 -13.05 -24.02
CA PHE A 21 27.47 -13.67 -22.75
C PHE A 21 26.72 -12.71 -21.83
N THR A 22 26.10 -13.27 -20.80
CA THR A 22 25.58 -12.55 -19.64
C THR A 22 26.37 -12.97 -18.39
N VAL A 23 26.37 -12.12 -17.35
CA VAL A 23 27.03 -12.44 -16.07
C VAL A 23 26.17 -11.91 -14.92
N GLY A 24 25.99 -12.73 -13.89
CA GLY A 24 25.18 -12.40 -12.72
C GLY A 24 23.70 -12.79 -12.81
N ILE A 25 23.31 -13.55 -13.84
CA ILE A 25 22.01 -14.22 -13.95
C ILE A 25 22.22 -15.69 -14.30
N ASN A 26 21.22 -16.53 -14.02
CA ASN A 26 21.15 -17.89 -14.54
C ASN A 26 20.28 -17.93 -15.80
N ASP A 27 20.89 -17.75 -16.96
CA ASP A 27 20.22 -17.88 -18.25
C ASP A 27 20.21 -19.34 -18.72
N ASP A 28 19.18 -20.07 -18.29
CA ASP A 28 18.90 -21.45 -18.67
C ASP A 28 18.02 -21.58 -19.92
N VAL A 29 17.68 -20.47 -20.58
CA VAL A 29 16.87 -20.43 -21.81
C VAL A 29 17.76 -20.28 -23.04
N THR A 30 18.61 -19.24 -23.04
CA THR A 30 19.54 -18.96 -24.15
C THR A 30 20.98 -19.34 -23.84
N HIS A 31 21.25 -19.86 -22.63
CA HIS A 31 22.55 -20.38 -22.20
C HIS A 31 23.70 -19.37 -22.35
N THR A 32 23.44 -18.08 -22.17
CA THR A 32 24.44 -17.01 -22.32
C THR A 32 25.24 -16.75 -21.05
N SER A 33 24.80 -17.22 -19.87
CA SER A 33 25.44 -16.92 -18.59
C SER A 33 26.86 -17.49 -18.45
N LEU A 34 27.73 -16.76 -17.74
CA LEU A 34 29.07 -17.21 -17.33
C LEU A 34 29.07 -17.77 -15.90
N GLU A 35 29.84 -18.84 -15.69
CA GLU A 35 30.10 -19.39 -14.35
C GLU A 35 31.14 -18.55 -13.59
N TYR A 36 30.96 -18.42 -12.27
CA TYR A 36 31.93 -17.76 -11.40
C TYR A 36 31.85 -18.30 -9.96
N ASN A 37 32.94 -18.17 -9.20
CA ASN A 37 32.97 -18.56 -7.78
C ASN A 37 32.43 -17.42 -6.89
N PRO A 38 31.24 -17.56 -6.26
CA PRO A 38 30.63 -16.48 -5.47
C PRO A 38 31.40 -16.13 -4.18
N ASN A 39 32.31 -16.99 -3.72
CA ASN A 39 33.08 -16.79 -2.49
C ASN A 39 34.32 -15.91 -2.67
N PHE A 40 34.70 -15.60 -3.92
CA PHE A 40 35.84 -14.75 -4.24
C PHE A 40 35.61 -13.31 -3.73
N THR A 41 36.59 -12.78 -3.00
CA THR A 41 36.56 -11.42 -2.44
C THR A 41 37.92 -10.74 -2.62
N THR A 42 37.88 -9.43 -2.78
CA THR A 42 39.06 -8.55 -2.86
C THR A 42 39.10 -7.58 -1.67
N GLU A 43 38.23 -7.75 -0.67
CA GLU A 43 38.18 -6.88 0.51
C GLU A 43 39.34 -7.17 1.46
N PRO A 44 40.05 -6.15 1.97
CA PRO A 44 41.12 -6.37 2.92
C PRO A 44 40.58 -6.82 4.29
N PRO A 45 41.33 -7.63 5.07
CA PRO A 45 40.86 -8.18 6.34
C PRO A 45 40.59 -7.15 7.44
N ASN A 46 41.32 -6.04 7.45
CA ASN A 46 41.22 -4.98 8.47
C ASN A 46 40.07 -3.99 8.25
N ARG A 47 39.24 -4.20 7.22
CA ARG A 47 38.13 -3.30 6.88
C ARG A 47 36.89 -3.63 7.69
N THR A 48 36.30 -2.62 8.31
CA THR A 48 34.97 -2.76 8.91
C THR A 48 33.94 -2.87 7.80
N ARG A 49 33.10 -3.91 7.88
CA ARG A 49 32.05 -4.26 6.92
C ARG A 49 30.80 -4.58 7.71
N SER A 50 29.87 -3.63 7.74
CA SER A 50 28.69 -3.71 8.59
C SER A 50 27.42 -3.81 7.77
N VAL A 51 26.50 -4.70 8.17
CA VAL A 51 25.19 -4.86 7.55
C VAL A 51 24.08 -4.66 8.59
N PHE A 52 23.10 -3.83 8.27
CA PHE A 52 22.00 -3.50 9.17
C PHE A 52 20.67 -3.81 8.50
N TYR A 53 19.89 -4.70 9.09
CA TYR A 53 18.53 -5.03 8.70
C TYR A 53 17.56 -4.22 9.54
N GLY A 54 16.81 -3.33 8.89
CA GLY A 54 15.82 -2.47 9.54
C GLY A 54 14.49 -2.46 8.79
N LEU A 55 13.49 -1.83 9.41
CA LEU A 55 12.16 -1.64 8.85
C LEU A 55 12.01 -0.22 8.29
N GLY A 56 11.38 -0.07 7.13
CA GLY A 56 11.07 1.22 6.54
C GLY A 56 10.29 2.10 7.53
N SER A 57 10.89 3.24 7.90
CA SER A 57 10.43 4.21 8.92
C SER A 57 10.82 3.95 10.39
N ASP A 58 11.65 2.94 10.68
CA ASP A 58 12.21 2.76 12.05
C ASP A 58 13.41 3.67 12.36
N GLY A 59 13.96 4.31 11.32
CA GLY A 59 15.07 5.26 11.39
C GLY A 59 16.47 4.66 11.22
N THR A 60 16.59 3.35 10.94
CA THR A 60 17.86 2.63 10.71
C THR A 60 18.74 3.30 9.65
N VAL A 61 18.18 3.55 8.46
CA VAL A 61 18.90 4.21 7.36
C VAL A 61 19.39 5.61 7.75
N SER A 62 18.57 6.37 8.47
CA SER A 62 18.94 7.72 8.93
C SER A 62 20.06 7.68 9.96
N ALA A 63 20.01 6.73 10.90
CA ALA A 63 21.09 6.48 11.85
C ALA A 63 22.39 6.09 11.13
N ASN A 64 22.32 5.19 10.15
CA ASN A 64 23.49 4.78 9.38
C ASN A 64 24.10 5.92 8.55
N LYS A 65 23.27 6.77 7.92
CA LYS A 65 23.76 7.99 7.24
C LYS A 65 24.44 8.95 8.22
N ASN A 66 23.93 9.04 9.45
CA ASN A 66 24.56 9.82 10.50
C ASN A 66 25.90 9.19 10.94
N SER A 67 25.95 7.89 11.19
CA SER A 67 27.17 7.18 11.55
C SER A 67 28.28 7.35 10.52
N ILE A 68 27.95 7.32 9.22
CA ILE A 68 28.90 7.61 8.13
C ILE A 68 29.49 9.02 8.27
N LYS A 69 28.64 10.01 8.55
CA LYS A 69 29.10 11.40 8.73
C LYS A 69 29.97 11.54 9.95
N ILE A 70 29.58 10.98 11.08
CA ILE A 70 30.37 11.00 12.32
C ILE A 70 31.76 10.42 12.05
N ILE A 71 31.83 9.20 11.51
CA ILE A 71 33.11 8.53 11.27
C ILE A 71 33.95 9.28 10.22
N GLY A 72 33.34 9.71 9.11
CA GLY A 72 34.06 10.39 8.03
C GLY A 72 34.45 11.84 8.31
N GLU A 73 33.78 12.53 9.25
CA GLU A 73 34.12 13.91 9.64
C GLU A 73 35.06 13.95 10.86
N GLU A 74 35.11 12.89 11.67
CA GLU A 74 35.88 12.86 12.94
C GLU A 74 37.08 11.92 12.93
N THR A 75 37.31 11.17 11.85
CA THR A 75 38.46 10.28 11.68
C THR A 75 39.08 10.43 10.29
N ASP A 76 40.30 9.92 10.11
CA ASP A 76 40.95 9.81 8.80
C ASP A 76 40.43 8.61 7.98
N TYR A 77 39.36 7.93 8.41
CA TYR A 77 38.85 6.78 7.70
C TYR A 77 38.02 7.21 6.49
N TYR A 78 38.21 6.49 5.39
CA TYR A 78 37.23 6.49 4.31
C TYR A 78 35.96 5.79 4.79
N ALA A 79 34.81 6.41 4.52
CA ALA A 79 33.50 5.90 4.87
C ALA A 79 32.65 5.70 3.61
N GLN A 80 32.05 4.53 3.46
CA GLN A 80 31.11 4.21 2.38
C GLN A 80 29.79 3.72 2.97
N GLY A 81 28.67 4.15 2.38
CA GLY A 81 27.36 3.59 2.67
C GLY A 81 26.54 3.37 1.41
N TYR A 82 25.93 2.20 1.32
CA TYR A 82 24.94 1.85 0.31
C TYR A 82 23.68 1.33 1.00
N PHE A 83 22.51 1.71 0.50
CA PHE A 83 21.23 1.41 1.15
C PHE A 83 20.31 0.74 0.15
N VAL A 84 19.96 -0.51 0.43
CA VAL A 84 18.95 -1.26 -0.31
C VAL A 84 17.60 -0.94 0.33
N TYR A 85 16.72 -0.36 -0.47
CA TYR A 85 15.33 -0.08 -0.09
C TYR A 85 14.41 -1.01 -0.86
N ASP A 86 13.32 -1.39 -0.22
CA ASP A 86 12.13 -1.85 -0.93
C ASP A 86 11.44 -0.64 -1.59
N SER A 87 10.82 -0.86 -2.73
CA SER A 87 9.95 0.10 -3.42
C SER A 87 8.69 0.44 -2.62
N ARG A 88 8.30 -0.40 -1.67
CA ARG A 88 7.30 -0.05 -0.64
C ARG A 88 7.83 1.05 0.27
N LYS A 89 7.06 2.13 0.41
CA LYS A 89 7.47 3.33 1.16
C LYS A 89 7.66 3.14 2.66
N ALA A 90 6.93 2.21 3.28
CA ALA A 90 6.94 2.04 4.73
C ALA A 90 6.66 0.59 5.13
N GLY A 91 7.18 0.17 6.28
CA GLY A 91 6.96 -1.17 6.84
C GLY A 91 7.64 -2.29 6.05
N SER A 92 8.60 -1.96 5.18
CA SER A 92 9.34 -2.91 4.34
C SER A 92 10.77 -3.12 4.82
N LEU A 93 11.43 -4.16 4.35
CA LEU A 93 12.83 -4.41 4.68
C LEU A 93 13.73 -3.30 4.11
N THR A 94 14.69 -2.86 4.91
CA THR A 94 15.81 -2.02 4.47
C THR A 94 17.12 -2.68 4.89
N ILE A 95 18.10 -2.71 3.99
CA ILE A 95 19.42 -3.27 4.27
C ILE A 95 20.46 -2.20 4.03
N SER A 96 21.17 -1.81 5.07
CA SER A 96 22.28 -0.84 4.97
C SER A 96 23.60 -1.58 4.94
N HIS A 97 24.44 -1.27 3.96
CA HIS A 97 25.80 -1.80 3.82
C HIS A 97 26.79 -0.67 4.05
N LEU A 98 27.55 -0.76 5.14
CA LEU A 98 28.56 0.23 5.51
C LEU A 98 29.96 -0.37 5.42
N ARG A 99 30.92 0.45 5.00
CA ARG A 99 32.35 0.11 5.04
C ARG A 99 33.15 1.27 5.61
N PHE A 100 34.14 0.96 6.44
CA PHE A 100 35.07 1.92 7.01
C PHE A 100 36.50 1.38 6.98
N GLY A 101 37.48 2.23 6.68
CA GLY A 101 38.90 1.85 6.74
C GLY A 101 39.84 2.99 6.32
N GLN A 102 41.14 2.79 6.55
CA GLN A 102 42.18 3.79 6.23
C GLN A 102 42.50 3.91 4.73
N GLU A 103 42.17 2.89 3.95
CA GLU A 103 42.39 2.88 2.50
C GLU A 103 41.12 3.31 1.74
N PRO A 104 41.26 3.95 0.56
CA PRO A 104 40.13 4.25 -0.30
C PRO A 104 39.24 3.02 -0.58
N ILE A 105 37.92 3.24 -0.53
CA ILE A 105 36.94 2.18 -0.68
C ILE A 105 36.39 2.17 -2.11
N HIS A 106 36.92 1.27 -2.95
CA HIS A 106 36.48 1.07 -4.33
C HIS A 106 35.38 0.00 -4.51
N SER A 107 34.87 -0.56 -3.41
CA SER A 107 33.90 -1.66 -3.43
C SER A 107 32.49 -1.20 -3.79
N THR A 108 32.21 -1.02 -5.08
CA THR A 108 30.91 -0.60 -5.64
C THR A 108 29.91 -1.78 -5.75
N TYR A 109 29.79 -2.57 -4.68
CA TYR A 109 28.90 -3.73 -4.58
C TYR A 109 28.47 -3.98 -3.13
N LEU A 110 27.42 -4.78 -2.92
CA LEU A 110 26.89 -5.10 -1.59
C LEU A 110 27.90 -5.86 -0.72
N VAL A 111 27.83 -5.68 0.59
CA VAL A 111 28.64 -6.48 1.54
C VAL A 111 28.08 -7.90 1.60
N ASN A 112 28.90 -8.90 1.27
CA ASN A 112 28.56 -10.32 1.36
C ASN A 112 29.29 -11.08 2.48
N LYS A 113 30.31 -10.46 3.09
CA LYS A 113 31.05 -10.94 4.27
C LYS A 113 31.22 -9.79 5.25
N ALA A 114 30.44 -9.80 6.33
CA ALA A 114 30.33 -8.74 7.32
C ALA A 114 30.94 -9.18 8.65
N ASN A 115 31.79 -8.34 9.25
CA ASN A 115 32.26 -8.51 10.64
C ASN A 115 31.28 -7.95 11.67
N PHE A 116 30.27 -7.19 11.22
CA PHE A 116 29.21 -6.67 12.08
C PHE A 116 27.86 -6.82 11.38
N VAL A 117 26.91 -7.49 12.03
CA VAL A 117 25.53 -7.62 11.57
C VAL A 117 24.59 -7.13 12.66
N ALA A 118 23.67 -6.24 12.30
CA ALA A 118 22.60 -5.80 13.21
C ALA A 118 21.23 -6.11 12.63
N CYS A 119 20.33 -6.65 13.47
CA CYS A 119 18.93 -6.89 13.14
C CYS A 119 18.05 -6.08 14.08
N HIS A 120 17.40 -5.05 13.53
CA HIS A 120 16.61 -4.11 14.33
C HIS A 120 15.16 -4.56 14.53
N GLN A 121 14.77 -5.69 13.94
CA GLN A 121 13.45 -6.29 14.09
C GLN A 121 13.57 -7.78 14.40
N PHE A 122 13.03 -8.21 15.53
CA PHE A 122 13.12 -9.61 15.97
C PHE A 122 12.48 -10.58 14.96
N PHE A 123 11.31 -10.25 14.42
CA PHE A 123 10.55 -11.12 13.52
C PHE A 123 11.26 -11.39 12.17
N PHE A 124 12.28 -10.61 11.79
CA PHE A 124 13.07 -10.93 10.59
C PHE A 124 13.80 -12.26 10.72
N LEU A 125 14.16 -12.69 11.94
CA LEU A 125 14.81 -13.97 12.16
C LEU A 125 13.88 -15.15 11.82
N GLU A 126 12.56 -15.00 11.99
CA GLU A 126 11.58 -16.03 11.63
C GLU A 126 11.44 -16.21 10.10
N ARG A 127 11.94 -15.27 9.28
CA ARG A 127 11.63 -15.22 7.83
C ARG A 127 12.83 -15.08 6.91
N LEU A 128 13.94 -14.53 7.40
CA LEU A 128 15.11 -14.15 6.60
C LEU A 128 16.36 -14.79 7.18
N ASP A 129 17.27 -15.21 6.30
CA ASP A 129 18.62 -15.63 6.69
C ASP A 129 19.53 -14.40 6.89
N VAL A 130 19.24 -13.65 7.95
CA VAL A 130 19.95 -12.41 8.34
C VAL A 130 21.45 -12.63 8.48
N LEU A 131 21.82 -13.79 9.02
CA LEU A 131 23.20 -14.14 9.37
C LEU A 131 23.98 -14.76 8.19
N LYS A 132 23.36 -14.98 7.02
CA LYS A 132 24.04 -15.44 5.79
C LYS A 132 25.31 -14.63 5.50
N VAL A 133 25.23 -13.31 5.63
CA VAL A 133 26.33 -12.36 5.36
C VAL A 133 27.40 -12.31 6.46
N ALA A 134 27.15 -12.86 7.65
CA ALA A 134 28.10 -12.81 8.76
C ALA A 134 29.33 -13.69 8.47
N GLU A 135 30.53 -13.14 8.70
CA GLU A 135 31.77 -13.91 8.68
C GLU A 135 32.04 -14.58 10.05
N PRO A 136 32.92 -15.60 10.12
CA PRO A 136 33.30 -16.20 11.39
C PRO A 136 33.87 -15.17 12.38
N GLY A 137 33.42 -15.20 13.63
CA GLY A 137 33.81 -14.26 14.68
C GLY A 137 33.12 -12.90 14.63
N ALA A 138 32.18 -12.70 13.69
CA ALA A 138 31.45 -11.43 13.56
C ALA A 138 30.60 -11.12 14.81
N ILE A 139 30.34 -9.83 15.01
CA ILE A 139 29.41 -9.34 16.02
C ILE A 139 27.99 -9.39 15.45
N PHE A 140 27.05 -9.95 16.22
CA PHE A 140 25.63 -9.92 15.93
C PHE A 140 24.89 -9.11 17.01
N LEU A 141 24.25 -8.01 16.61
CA LEU A 141 23.42 -7.16 17.47
C LEU A 141 21.94 -7.35 17.12
N LEU A 142 21.10 -7.70 18.09
CA LEU A 142 19.67 -7.93 17.89
C LEU A 142 18.82 -7.03 18.78
N ASN A 143 17.88 -6.31 18.18
CA ASN A 143 16.77 -5.71 18.92
C ASN A 143 15.76 -6.82 19.25
N SER A 144 15.62 -7.15 20.53
CA SER A 144 14.86 -8.30 21.03
C SER A 144 13.93 -7.87 22.16
N PRO A 145 12.66 -8.32 22.19
CA PRO A 145 11.81 -8.16 23.37
C PRO A 145 12.21 -9.11 24.52
N TYR A 146 13.16 -10.00 24.28
CA TYR A 146 13.67 -11.00 25.23
C TYR A 146 15.07 -10.63 25.72
N GLY A 147 15.31 -10.81 27.02
CA GLY A 147 16.60 -10.55 27.66
C GLY A 147 17.69 -11.57 27.28
N PRO A 148 18.94 -11.37 27.74
CA PRO A 148 20.07 -12.22 27.38
C PRO A 148 19.93 -13.68 27.85
N ASP A 149 19.18 -13.92 28.91
CA ASP A 149 18.97 -15.27 29.47
C ASP A 149 17.85 -16.05 28.77
N GLU A 150 16.93 -15.37 28.07
CA GLU A 150 15.73 -15.97 27.48
C GLU A 150 15.76 -15.99 25.94
N VAL A 151 16.48 -15.04 25.33
CA VAL A 151 16.44 -14.83 23.87
C VAL A 151 16.79 -16.09 23.08
N TRP A 152 17.70 -16.93 23.61
CA TRP A 152 18.16 -18.14 22.94
C TRP A 152 17.00 -19.09 22.59
N ASP A 153 16.04 -19.26 23.50
CA ASP A 153 14.89 -20.16 23.34
C ASP A 153 13.85 -19.63 22.33
N HIS A 154 13.99 -18.37 21.93
CA HIS A 154 13.16 -17.72 20.93
C HIS A 154 13.83 -17.60 19.56
N LEU A 155 15.03 -18.13 19.37
CA LEU A 155 15.72 -18.13 18.08
C LEU A 155 15.37 -19.38 17.24
N PRO A 156 15.21 -19.24 15.91
CA PRO A 156 15.11 -20.38 15.01
C PRO A 156 16.37 -21.24 15.01
N ARG A 157 16.21 -22.54 14.75
CA ARG A 157 17.29 -23.53 14.63
C ARG A 157 18.46 -23.06 13.77
N ARG A 158 18.19 -22.61 12.53
CA ARG A 158 19.24 -22.14 11.61
C ARG A 158 20.02 -20.95 12.15
N VAL A 159 19.35 -20.05 12.88
CA VAL A 159 20.01 -18.88 13.50
C VAL A 159 20.95 -19.33 14.61
N GLN A 160 20.50 -20.23 15.49
CA GLN A 160 21.34 -20.83 16.54
C GLN A 160 22.57 -21.55 15.93
N GLU A 161 22.35 -22.37 14.90
CA GLU A 161 23.42 -23.07 14.18
C GLU A 161 24.46 -22.11 13.61
N GLN A 162 24.04 -21.03 12.97
CA GLN A 162 24.97 -20.04 12.42
C GLN A 162 25.74 -19.29 13.52
N ILE A 163 25.09 -18.94 14.64
CA ILE A 163 25.76 -18.31 15.79
C ILE A 163 26.87 -19.21 16.32
N ILE A 164 26.59 -20.51 16.53
CA ILE A 164 27.57 -21.48 17.04
C ILE A 164 28.68 -21.74 16.02
N ASN A 165 28.33 -22.14 14.80
CA ASN A 165 29.28 -22.57 13.79
C ASN A 165 30.22 -21.44 13.36
N LYS A 166 29.69 -20.21 13.27
CA LYS A 166 30.48 -19.02 12.95
C LYS A 166 31.12 -18.39 14.19
N LYS A 167 30.89 -18.92 15.39
CA LYS A 167 31.44 -18.39 16.66
C LYS A 167 31.14 -16.89 16.82
N LEU A 168 29.90 -16.49 16.57
CA LEU A 168 29.50 -15.09 16.61
C LEU A 168 29.51 -14.54 18.04
N ARG A 169 29.85 -13.27 18.18
CA ARG A 169 29.65 -12.53 19.44
C ARG A 169 28.25 -11.93 19.44
N PHE A 170 27.37 -12.46 20.26
CA PHE A 170 25.93 -12.16 20.19
C PHE A 170 25.50 -11.18 21.29
N PHE A 171 24.84 -10.09 20.91
CA PHE A 171 24.35 -9.03 21.79
C PHE A 171 22.87 -8.76 21.57
N VAL A 172 22.16 -8.43 22.65
CA VAL A 172 20.72 -8.10 22.63
C VAL A 172 20.40 -6.83 23.41
N ILE A 173 19.32 -6.18 22.99
CA ILE A 173 18.72 -5.00 23.63
C ILE A 173 17.23 -4.89 23.29
N ASP A 174 16.37 -4.50 24.23
CA ASP A 174 14.96 -4.17 23.96
C ASP A 174 14.81 -2.67 23.67
N ALA A 175 15.17 -2.28 22.45
CA ALA A 175 15.17 -0.87 22.06
C ALA A 175 13.76 -0.27 22.03
N TYR A 176 12.72 -1.06 21.81
CA TYR A 176 11.33 -0.59 21.80
C TYR A 176 10.82 -0.24 23.19
N GLN A 177 11.06 -1.12 24.17
CA GLN A 177 10.69 -0.84 25.56
C GLN A 177 11.41 0.41 26.07
N MET A 178 12.69 0.56 25.72
CA MET A 178 13.50 1.73 26.10
C MET A 178 12.98 3.00 25.43
N ALA A 179 12.76 2.99 24.11
CA ALA A 179 12.17 4.11 23.38
C ALA A 179 10.81 4.53 23.96
N LYS A 180 10.00 3.58 24.41
CA LYS A 180 8.75 3.85 25.13
C LYS A 180 8.99 4.53 26.48
N LYS A 181 9.92 4.01 27.30
CA LYS A 181 10.28 4.57 28.63
C LYS A 181 10.76 6.02 28.54
N VAL A 182 11.60 6.35 27.55
CA VAL A 182 12.12 7.73 27.35
C VAL A 182 11.20 8.63 26.52
N GLY A 183 10.04 8.13 26.08
CA GLY A 183 9.05 8.91 25.35
C GLY A 183 9.44 9.25 23.90
N LEU A 184 10.22 8.38 23.25
CA LEU A 184 10.54 8.37 21.81
C LEU A 184 9.55 7.53 20.97
N GLY A 185 8.66 6.76 21.62
CA GLY A 185 7.66 5.94 20.97
C GLY A 185 8.27 4.73 20.26
N VAL A 186 8.03 4.58 18.96
CA VAL A 186 8.55 3.46 18.14
C VAL A 186 9.93 3.73 17.51
N ARG A 187 10.59 4.84 17.88
CA ARG A 187 11.87 5.25 17.29
C ARG A 187 13.03 4.65 18.06
N ILE A 188 13.66 3.63 17.48
CA ILE A 188 14.79 2.90 18.06
C ILE A 188 16.15 3.33 17.50
N ASN A 189 16.16 4.22 16.51
CA ASN A 189 17.34 4.60 15.74
C ASN A 189 18.52 5.09 16.58
N THR A 190 18.28 5.97 17.57
CA THR A 190 19.34 6.50 18.44
C THR A 190 19.93 5.40 19.33
N ILE A 191 19.09 4.51 19.86
CA ILE A 191 19.50 3.40 20.74
C ILE A 191 20.37 2.40 19.98
N MET A 192 19.91 1.95 18.80
CA MET A 192 20.66 1.01 17.96
C MET A 192 21.96 1.62 17.42
N GLN A 193 21.96 2.93 17.11
CA GLN A 193 23.17 3.64 16.70
C GLN A 193 24.22 3.64 17.81
N THR A 194 23.83 3.93 19.05
CA THR A 194 24.74 3.87 20.21
C THR A 194 25.35 2.48 20.37
N CYS A 195 24.53 1.43 20.26
CA CYS A 195 25.01 0.04 20.35
C CYS A 195 26.03 -0.28 19.25
N PHE A 196 25.81 0.19 18.01
CA PHE A 196 26.78 0.02 16.93
C PHE A 196 28.14 0.64 17.26
N PHE A 197 28.17 1.87 17.75
CA PHE A 197 29.42 2.54 18.12
C PHE A 197 30.11 1.86 19.30
N ALA A 198 29.35 1.40 20.30
CA ALA A 198 29.89 0.70 21.45
C ALA A 198 30.54 -0.65 21.10
N LEU A 199 30.03 -1.34 20.06
CA LEU A 199 30.45 -2.69 19.71
C LEU A 199 31.44 -2.76 18.53
N SER A 200 31.35 -1.83 17.57
CA SER A 200 32.10 -1.92 16.31
C SER A 200 33.58 -1.57 16.44
N ASN A 201 33.99 -0.88 17.51
CA ASN A 201 35.35 -0.40 17.74
C ASN A 201 35.95 0.43 16.58
N VAL A 202 35.11 1.03 15.72
CA VAL A 202 35.58 1.89 14.63
C VAL A 202 36.21 3.18 15.16
N ILE A 203 35.67 3.68 16.27
CA ILE A 203 36.21 4.81 17.04
C ILE A 203 36.19 4.47 18.53
N PRO A 204 37.07 5.08 19.34
CA PRO A 204 37.05 4.92 20.80
C PRO A 204 35.67 5.25 21.37
N GLN A 205 35.16 4.41 22.27
CA GLN A 205 33.79 4.47 22.78
C GLN A 205 33.44 5.85 23.39
N LYS A 206 34.37 6.45 24.15
CA LYS A 206 34.15 7.76 24.78
C LYS A 206 33.95 8.86 23.73
N GLU A 207 34.80 8.87 22.70
CA GLU A 207 34.71 9.83 21.59
C GLU A 207 33.40 9.62 20.82
N ALA A 208 33.02 8.37 20.56
CA ALA A 208 31.77 8.05 19.89
C ALA A 208 30.54 8.61 20.60
N LEU A 209 30.46 8.44 21.92
CA LEU A 209 29.34 8.93 22.73
C LEU A 209 29.27 10.46 22.73
N GLU A 210 30.40 11.14 22.87
CA GLU A 210 30.48 12.60 22.81
C GLU A 210 30.02 13.12 21.43
N SER A 211 30.41 12.45 20.35
CA SER A 211 30.03 12.79 18.99
C SER A 211 28.56 12.55 18.67
N ILE A 212 28.00 11.42 19.12
CA ILE A 212 26.56 11.15 19.02
C ILE A 212 25.77 12.26 19.72
N LYS A 213 26.14 12.63 20.96
CA LYS A 213 25.45 13.69 21.71
C LYS A 213 25.59 15.06 21.02
N ARG A 214 26.77 15.41 20.50
CA ARG A 214 26.96 16.63 19.70
C ARG A 214 26.07 16.65 18.45
N PHE A 215 25.98 15.54 17.73
CA PHE A 215 25.16 15.47 16.51
C PHE A 215 23.65 15.48 16.81
N ILE A 216 23.22 14.88 17.91
CA ILE A 216 21.84 14.99 18.42
C ILE A 216 21.51 16.47 18.68
N GLN A 217 22.38 17.22 19.34
CA GLN A 217 22.18 18.67 19.56
C GLN A 217 22.07 19.43 18.23
N LYS A 218 22.99 19.17 17.29
CA LYS A 218 22.99 19.82 15.96
C LYS A 218 21.72 19.52 15.16
N THR A 219 21.24 18.27 15.21
CA THR A 219 20.10 17.80 14.40
C THR A 219 18.76 18.16 15.04
N TYR A 220 18.66 17.97 16.36
CA TYR A 220 17.40 18.04 17.08
C TYR A 220 17.22 19.32 17.90
N GLY A 221 18.26 20.14 18.09
CA GLY A 221 18.19 21.38 18.88
C GLY A 221 17.09 22.34 18.43
N ARG A 222 16.86 22.43 17.11
CA ARG A 222 15.77 23.23 16.52
C ARG A 222 14.35 22.78 16.87
N TYR A 223 14.18 21.57 17.41
CA TYR A 223 12.89 21.03 17.84
C TYR A 223 12.64 21.20 19.35
N GLY A 224 13.57 21.85 20.07
CA GLY A 224 13.47 22.17 21.49
C GLY A 224 14.24 21.22 22.40
N GLU A 225 14.62 21.71 23.59
CA GLU A 225 15.46 20.99 24.55
C GLU A 225 14.85 19.68 25.03
N SER A 226 13.52 19.59 25.15
CA SER A 226 12.83 18.35 25.54
C SER A 226 13.12 17.20 24.56
N VAL A 227 13.18 17.47 23.26
CA VAL A 227 13.47 16.43 22.24
C VAL A 227 14.92 16.00 22.33
N VAL A 228 15.85 16.95 22.54
CA VAL A 228 17.27 16.65 22.73
C VAL A 228 17.47 15.78 23.96
N LYS A 229 16.92 16.19 25.12
CA LYS A 229 17.05 15.46 26.39
C LYS A 229 16.60 14.01 26.26
N LYS A 230 15.42 13.77 25.66
CA LYS A 230 14.92 12.41 25.41
C LYS A 230 15.88 11.55 24.59
N ASN A 231 16.58 12.15 23.63
CA ASN A 231 17.59 11.42 22.84
C ASN A 231 18.88 11.18 23.63
N PHE A 232 19.30 12.10 24.50
CA PHE A 232 20.42 11.87 25.41
C PHE A 232 20.12 10.74 26.40
N ASP A 233 18.95 10.78 27.04
CA ASP A 233 18.47 9.74 27.95
C ASP A 233 18.42 8.37 27.22
N ALA A 234 18.08 8.34 25.93
CA ALA A 234 18.11 7.14 25.11
C ALA A 234 19.53 6.60 24.88
N VAL A 235 20.52 7.48 24.68
CA VAL A 235 21.94 7.09 24.52
C VAL A 235 22.46 6.48 25.81
N ASP A 236 22.20 7.12 26.95
CA ASP A 236 22.71 6.67 28.24
C ASP A 236 22.04 5.34 28.64
N SER A 237 20.73 5.24 28.46
CA SER A 237 19.98 4.00 28.72
C SER A 237 20.47 2.83 27.85
N ALA A 238 20.79 3.08 26.57
CA ALA A 238 21.30 2.05 25.64
C ALA A 238 22.54 1.34 26.17
N MET A 239 23.46 2.07 26.80
CA MET A 239 24.70 1.50 27.34
C MET A 239 24.47 0.59 28.54
N GLU A 240 23.47 0.88 29.37
CA GLU A 240 23.14 0.10 30.56
C GLU A 240 22.42 -1.22 30.23
N HIS A 241 21.69 -1.27 29.11
CA HIS A 241 20.80 -2.39 28.75
C HIS A 241 21.27 -3.17 27.53
N LEU A 242 22.51 -2.93 27.08
CA LEU A 242 23.16 -3.72 26.05
C LEU A 242 23.83 -4.92 26.71
N HIS A 243 23.37 -6.13 26.40
CA HIS A 243 23.84 -7.34 27.04
C HIS A 243 24.47 -8.32 26.04
N GLU A 244 25.61 -8.90 26.39
CA GLU A 244 26.19 -10.03 25.66
C GLU A 244 25.48 -11.32 26.08
N VAL A 245 25.08 -12.13 25.10
CA VAL A 245 24.41 -13.41 25.31
C VAL A 245 25.46 -14.50 25.43
N LYS A 246 25.34 -15.31 26.48
CA LYS A 246 26.23 -16.46 26.68
C LYS A 246 25.80 -17.61 25.76
N VAL A 247 26.39 -17.66 24.56
CA VAL A 247 26.05 -18.63 23.51
C VAL A 247 26.24 -20.07 24.01
N PRO A 248 25.17 -20.90 24.03
CA PRO A 248 25.25 -22.32 24.33
C PRO A 248 26.08 -23.09 23.28
N LYS A 249 26.57 -24.28 23.66
CA LYS A 249 27.35 -25.13 22.74
C LYS A 249 26.48 -25.91 21.74
N GLU A 250 25.20 -26.05 22.03
CA GLU A 250 24.28 -26.89 21.30
C GLU A 250 23.05 -26.11 20.85
N VAL A 251 22.45 -26.59 19.78
CA VAL A 251 21.22 -26.05 19.21
C VAL A 251 20.04 -26.64 19.98
N THR A 252 19.22 -25.79 20.58
CA THR A 252 18.07 -26.19 21.41
C THR A 252 16.73 -25.96 20.72
N SER A 253 16.68 -25.15 19.66
CA SER A 253 15.42 -24.74 19.04
C SER A 253 14.68 -25.89 18.35
N THR A 254 13.37 -25.97 18.59
CA THR A 254 12.45 -26.94 17.99
C THR A 254 11.73 -26.40 16.75
N PHE A 255 11.98 -25.15 16.35
CA PHE A 255 11.40 -24.53 15.17
C PHE A 255 12.51 -23.92 14.30
N ASP A 256 12.22 -23.67 13.03
CA ASP A 256 13.18 -23.06 12.10
C ASP A 256 12.55 -21.87 11.37
N VAL A 257 13.36 -21.18 10.56
CA VAL A 257 12.92 -20.12 9.67
C VAL A 257 11.76 -20.63 8.82
N GLN A 258 10.67 -19.87 8.80
CA GLN A 258 9.47 -20.23 8.06
C GLN A 258 9.72 -20.11 6.55
N PRO A 259 9.07 -20.94 5.74
CA PRO A 259 8.99 -20.70 4.30
C PRO A 259 8.51 -19.27 4.01
N PRO A 260 9.02 -18.61 2.94
CA PRO A 260 8.68 -17.22 2.67
C PRO A 260 7.20 -16.99 2.38
N VAL A 261 6.52 -18.04 1.88
CA VAL A 261 5.08 -18.13 1.64
C VAL A 261 4.57 -19.49 2.13
N PRO A 262 3.28 -19.61 2.51
CA PRO A 262 2.69 -20.88 2.92
C PRO A 262 2.76 -21.98 1.85
N PRO A 263 2.82 -23.27 2.22
CA PRO A 263 2.89 -24.40 1.28
C PRO A 263 1.63 -24.53 0.40
N GLU A 264 0.51 -23.94 0.80
CA GLU A 264 -0.72 -23.90 0.01
C GLU A 264 -0.70 -22.85 -1.12
N ALA A 265 0.33 -22.00 -1.17
CA ALA A 265 0.45 -20.99 -2.23
C ALA A 265 0.64 -21.64 -3.61
N PRO A 266 0.20 -21.01 -4.72
CA PRO A 266 0.44 -21.53 -6.07
C PRO A 266 1.92 -21.75 -6.38
N GLU A 267 2.24 -22.65 -7.31
CA GLU A 267 3.62 -23.01 -7.65
C GLU A 267 4.48 -21.79 -8.04
N PHE A 268 3.97 -20.89 -8.88
CA PHE A 268 4.67 -19.64 -9.22
C PHE A 268 4.94 -18.80 -7.96
N VAL A 269 3.99 -18.75 -7.04
CA VAL A 269 4.15 -18.00 -5.79
C VAL A 269 5.23 -18.61 -4.91
N GLN A 270 5.32 -19.95 -4.85
CA GLN A 270 6.36 -20.63 -4.09
C GLN A 270 7.74 -20.44 -4.72
N LYS A 271 7.86 -20.72 -6.03
CA LYS A 271 9.15 -20.80 -6.74
C LYS A 271 9.71 -19.46 -7.19
N VAL A 272 8.86 -18.45 -7.38
CA VAL A 272 9.28 -17.13 -7.88
C VAL A 272 9.01 -16.06 -6.84
N THR A 273 7.73 -15.82 -6.49
CA THR A 273 7.38 -14.74 -5.55
C THR A 273 8.01 -14.94 -4.18
N GLY A 274 7.98 -16.16 -3.64
CA GLY A 274 8.54 -16.52 -2.34
C GLY A 274 10.05 -16.34 -2.29
N GLU A 275 10.76 -16.72 -3.35
CA GLU A 275 12.21 -16.54 -3.45
C GLU A 275 12.60 -15.06 -3.52
N ILE A 276 11.84 -14.23 -4.25
CA ILE A 276 12.04 -12.77 -4.26
C ILE A 276 11.78 -12.18 -2.86
N ILE A 277 10.67 -12.56 -2.21
CA ILE A 277 10.34 -12.12 -0.82
C ILE A 277 11.48 -12.48 0.14
N ALA A 278 12.09 -13.65 -0.03
CA ALA A 278 13.16 -14.15 0.82
C ALA A 278 14.54 -13.51 0.53
N GLY A 279 14.63 -12.57 -0.42
CA GLY A 279 15.88 -11.94 -0.83
C GLY A 279 16.78 -12.84 -1.68
N ARG A 280 16.21 -13.83 -2.37
CA ARG A 280 16.89 -14.77 -3.27
C ARG A 280 16.43 -14.63 -4.73
N GLY A 281 15.90 -13.45 -5.08
CA GLY A 281 15.40 -13.18 -6.43
C GLY A 281 16.47 -13.29 -7.52
N ASP A 282 17.72 -12.94 -7.22
CA ASP A 282 18.85 -13.05 -8.15
C ASP A 282 19.22 -14.51 -8.50
N ASP A 283 18.81 -15.48 -7.67
CA ASP A 283 19.09 -16.92 -7.88
C ASP A 283 18.04 -17.58 -8.81
N ILE A 284 16.96 -16.87 -9.18
CA ILE A 284 15.88 -17.38 -10.00
C ILE A 284 16.33 -17.43 -11.48
N PRO A 285 16.14 -18.57 -12.19
CA PRO A 285 16.52 -18.69 -13.59
C PRO A 285 15.62 -17.88 -14.52
N VAL A 286 16.14 -17.54 -15.72
CA VAL A 286 15.38 -16.82 -16.76
C VAL A 286 14.10 -17.56 -17.15
N SER A 287 14.14 -18.90 -17.21
CA SER A 287 12.98 -19.73 -17.55
C SER A 287 11.78 -19.60 -16.61
N ALA A 288 11.97 -19.05 -15.40
CA ALA A 288 10.90 -18.89 -14.42
C ALA A 288 9.99 -17.69 -14.69
N PHE A 289 10.38 -16.77 -15.59
CA PHE A 289 9.64 -15.54 -15.87
C PHE A 289 8.88 -15.62 -17.20
N ALA A 290 7.69 -15.02 -17.24
CA ALA A 290 6.96 -14.85 -18.49
C ALA A 290 7.68 -13.83 -19.39
N PRO A 291 7.79 -14.06 -20.70
CA PRO A 291 8.53 -13.19 -21.62
C PRO A 291 7.90 -11.79 -21.79
N ASP A 292 6.63 -11.64 -21.43
CA ASP A 292 5.88 -10.38 -21.46
C ASP A 292 5.85 -9.64 -20.11
N GLY A 293 6.48 -10.21 -19.08
CA GLY A 293 6.49 -9.65 -17.72
C GLY A 293 5.17 -9.82 -16.95
N THR A 294 4.24 -10.67 -17.40
CA THR A 294 2.98 -10.92 -16.69
C THR A 294 3.21 -11.65 -15.36
N PHE A 295 2.59 -11.16 -14.28
CA PHE A 295 2.56 -11.79 -12.96
C PHE A 295 1.14 -12.18 -12.54
N PRO A 296 0.96 -13.23 -11.73
CA PRO A 296 -0.36 -13.61 -11.23
C PRO A 296 -0.94 -12.57 -10.26
N SER A 297 -2.26 -12.45 -10.29
CA SER A 297 -3.07 -11.66 -9.35
C SER A 297 -3.21 -12.35 -7.99
N GLY A 298 -3.55 -11.56 -6.96
CA GLY A 298 -3.94 -12.04 -5.64
C GLY A 298 -2.79 -12.64 -4.86
N THR A 299 -1.57 -12.13 -5.05
CA THR A 299 -0.37 -12.74 -4.46
C THR A 299 0.01 -12.16 -3.09
N THR A 300 -0.49 -10.97 -2.71
CA THR A 300 -0.24 -10.40 -1.37
C THR A 300 -0.85 -11.23 -0.24
N GLN A 301 -1.90 -12.01 -0.50
CA GLN A 301 -2.53 -12.88 0.51
C GLN A 301 -1.58 -13.93 1.09
N TRP A 302 -0.51 -14.28 0.36
CA TRP A 302 0.49 -15.27 0.74
C TRP A 302 1.67 -14.66 1.50
N GLU A 303 1.80 -13.33 1.55
CA GLU A 303 3.00 -12.68 2.08
C GLU A 303 3.06 -12.68 3.62
N LYS A 304 1.92 -12.51 4.31
CA LYS A 304 1.80 -12.55 5.78
C LYS A 304 2.94 -11.82 6.49
N ARG A 305 3.04 -10.52 6.24
CA ARG A 305 4.20 -9.66 6.55
C ARG A 305 4.61 -9.66 8.02
N ASN A 306 3.63 -9.70 8.91
CA ASN A 306 3.74 -9.68 10.36
C ASN A 306 4.55 -8.49 10.92
N ILE A 307 4.21 -7.28 10.48
CA ILE A 307 4.94 -6.04 10.85
C ILE A 307 4.32 -5.25 12.01
N ALA A 308 3.13 -5.63 12.46
CA ALA A 308 2.39 -4.89 13.49
C ALA A 308 2.77 -5.37 14.90
N LEU A 309 3.13 -4.42 15.78
CA LEU A 309 3.34 -4.70 17.21
C LEU A 309 2.01 -4.86 17.98
N GLU A 310 0.96 -4.20 17.49
CA GLU A 310 -0.39 -4.24 18.04
C GLU A 310 -1.40 -4.49 16.92
N ILE A 311 -2.48 -5.21 17.21
CA ILE A 311 -3.56 -5.49 16.26
C ILE A 311 -4.92 -5.12 16.87
N PRO A 312 -5.95 -4.82 16.05
CA PRO A 312 -7.27 -4.54 16.57
C PRO A 312 -7.96 -5.81 17.10
N GLU A 313 -8.52 -5.75 18.30
CA GLU A 313 -9.38 -6.76 18.90
C GLU A 313 -10.84 -6.29 18.89
N TRP A 314 -11.76 -7.14 18.41
CA TRP A 314 -13.20 -6.87 18.39
C TRP A 314 -13.90 -7.26 19.72
N ASP A 315 -14.76 -6.36 20.19
CA ASP A 315 -15.71 -6.55 21.30
C ASP A 315 -17.14 -6.64 20.73
N PRO A 316 -17.75 -7.84 20.68
CA PRO A 316 -19.07 -8.06 20.10
C PRO A 316 -20.21 -7.37 20.86
N ASP A 317 -20.09 -7.21 22.18
CA ASP A 317 -21.18 -6.69 23.04
C ASP A 317 -21.38 -5.18 22.83
N THR A 318 -20.27 -4.46 22.68
CA THR A 318 -20.27 -3.01 22.41
C THR A 318 -20.60 -2.69 20.94
N CYS A 319 -20.35 -3.63 20.02
CA CYS A 319 -20.42 -3.37 18.58
C CYS A 319 -21.86 -3.11 18.07
N ILE A 320 -22.04 -2.00 17.36
CA ILE A 320 -23.30 -1.66 16.69
C ILE A 320 -23.39 -2.16 15.23
N GLN A 321 -22.38 -2.90 14.76
CA GLN A 321 -22.35 -3.50 13.41
C GLN A 321 -22.46 -2.47 12.26
N CYS A 322 -21.81 -1.31 12.39
CA CYS A 322 -21.90 -0.22 11.40
C CYS A 322 -20.96 -0.36 10.19
N GLY A 323 -19.95 -1.24 10.25
CA GLY A 323 -19.01 -1.48 9.15
C GLY A 323 -17.95 -0.39 8.92
N LYS A 324 -17.95 0.71 9.68
CA LYS A 324 -17.00 1.83 9.45
C LYS A 324 -15.52 1.43 9.58
N CYS A 325 -15.21 0.55 10.54
CA CYS A 325 -13.86 0.02 10.73
C CYS A 325 -13.37 -0.81 9.54
N VAL A 326 -14.28 -1.55 8.88
CA VAL A 326 -14.02 -2.34 7.68
C VAL A 326 -13.90 -1.44 6.45
N LEU A 327 -14.79 -0.45 6.32
CA LEU A 327 -14.78 0.51 5.21
C LEU A 327 -13.43 1.24 5.12
N ILE A 328 -12.94 1.73 6.26
CA ILE A 328 -11.78 2.60 6.27
C ILE A 328 -10.44 1.88 6.32
N CYS A 329 -10.43 0.56 6.53
CA CYS A 329 -9.19 -0.18 6.59
C CYS A 329 -8.41 -0.04 5.26
N PRO A 330 -7.21 0.55 5.28
CA PRO A 330 -6.44 0.78 4.06
C PRO A 330 -5.81 -0.50 3.48
N HIS A 331 -5.88 -1.62 4.20
CA HIS A 331 -5.23 -2.87 3.82
C HIS A 331 -6.21 -4.06 3.74
N ALA A 332 -7.51 -3.84 3.93
CA ALA A 332 -8.54 -4.89 3.98
C ALA A 332 -8.25 -6.02 5.01
N VAL A 333 -7.55 -5.69 6.10
CA VAL A 333 -7.14 -6.63 7.17
C VAL A 333 -8.21 -6.86 8.21
N ILE A 334 -9.25 -6.04 8.23
CA ILE A 334 -10.43 -6.21 9.06
C ILE A 334 -11.62 -6.38 8.13
N ARG A 335 -12.36 -7.46 8.29
CA ARG A 335 -13.52 -7.81 7.44
C ARG A 335 -14.71 -8.18 8.29
N SER A 336 -15.89 -8.10 7.68
CA SER A 336 -17.13 -8.53 8.31
C SER A 336 -17.88 -9.52 7.43
N LYS A 337 -18.51 -10.52 8.06
CA LYS A 337 -19.45 -11.45 7.41
C LYS A 337 -20.72 -11.57 8.23
N VAL A 338 -21.81 -11.90 7.55
CA VAL A 338 -23.05 -12.35 8.14
C VAL A 338 -23.41 -13.72 7.56
N TYR A 339 -23.72 -14.69 8.42
CA TYR A 339 -23.81 -16.10 8.05
C TYR A 339 -24.77 -16.90 8.96
N ASP A 340 -25.18 -18.10 8.52
CA ASP A 340 -26.04 -18.99 9.31
C ASP A 340 -25.30 -19.46 10.59
N PRO A 341 -25.90 -19.34 11.79
CA PRO A 341 -25.27 -19.77 13.04
C PRO A 341 -24.83 -21.23 13.07
N LYS A 342 -25.44 -22.13 12.27
CA LYS A 342 -25.04 -23.54 12.17
C LYS A 342 -23.58 -23.73 11.73
N LEU A 343 -23.02 -22.76 11.01
CA LEU A 343 -21.63 -22.80 10.57
C LEU A 343 -20.64 -22.64 11.73
N LEU A 344 -21.10 -22.19 12.90
CA LEU A 344 -20.26 -22.05 14.09
C LEU A 344 -19.94 -23.36 14.80
N ASN A 345 -20.56 -24.48 14.42
CA ASN A 345 -20.31 -25.78 15.04
C ASN A 345 -18.83 -26.22 14.96
N ASN A 346 -18.12 -25.76 13.94
CA ASN A 346 -16.70 -26.06 13.72
C ASN A 346 -15.79 -24.84 13.95
N ALA A 347 -16.30 -23.78 14.59
CA ALA A 347 -15.52 -22.58 14.85
C ALA A 347 -14.45 -22.85 15.92
N PRO A 348 -13.25 -22.25 15.81
CA PRO A 348 -12.29 -22.22 16.91
C PRO A 348 -12.94 -21.69 18.20
N ALA A 349 -12.55 -22.20 19.36
CA ALA A 349 -13.12 -21.78 20.65
C ALA A 349 -13.00 -20.27 20.92
N THR A 350 -12.02 -19.63 20.29
CA THR A 350 -11.70 -18.20 20.39
C THR A 350 -12.38 -17.34 19.33
N PHE A 351 -13.15 -17.95 18.42
CA PHE A 351 -13.81 -17.24 17.33
C PHE A 351 -15.02 -16.46 17.84
N LYS A 352 -14.91 -15.13 17.81
CA LYS A 352 -15.97 -14.24 18.31
C LYS A 352 -17.10 -14.12 17.27
N SER A 353 -18.34 -14.14 17.73
CA SER A 353 -19.53 -13.85 16.90
C SER A 353 -20.62 -13.17 17.73
N ALA A 354 -21.56 -12.50 17.07
CA ALA A 354 -22.73 -11.88 17.69
C ALA A 354 -23.97 -12.03 16.80
N PRO A 355 -25.20 -12.04 17.33
CA PRO A 355 -26.40 -12.01 16.52
C PRO A 355 -26.43 -10.79 15.57
N ALA A 356 -26.81 -11.00 14.31
CA ALA A 356 -26.92 -9.90 13.35
C ALA A 356 -28.06 -8.95 13.74
N ARG A 357 -27.77 -7.64 13.76
CA ARG A 357 -28.71 -6.59 14.18
C ARG A 357 -29.58 -6.06 13.05
N ALA A 358 -29.14 -6.17 11.81
CA ALA A 358 -29.91 -5.71 10.66
C ALA A 358 -31.12 -6.62 10.41
N SER A 359 -32.30 -6.03 10.26
CA SER A 359 -33.58 -6.76 10.13
C SER A 359 -33.59 -7.80 9.00
N LYS A 360 -32.92 -7.51 7.89
CA LYS A 360 -32.78 -8.42 6.74
C LYS A 360 -32.05 -9.72 7.08
N PHE A 361 -31.17 -9.71 8.09
CA PHE A 361 -30.36 -10.85 8.49
C PHE A 361 -30.81 -11.42 9.85
N LYS A 362 -32.09 -11.25 10.20
CA LYS A 362 -32.65 -11.78 11.45
C LYS A 362 -32.42 -13.29 11.55
N GLY A 363 -31.88 -13.74 12.68
CA GLY A 363 -31.54 -15.16 12.92
C GLY A 363 -30.14 -15.56 12.44
N MET A 364 -29.41 -14.69 11.76
CA MET A 364 -28.01 -14.92 11.35
C MET A 364 -27.03 -14.38 12.41
N HIS A 365 -25.77 -14.81 12.32
CA HIS A 365 -24.67 -14.28 13.11
C HIS A 365 -23.77 -13.36 12.28
N PHE A 366 -23.15 -12.41 12.95
CA PHE A 366 -22.22 -11.42 12.43
C PHE A 366 -20.87 -11.56 13.14
N THR A 367 -19.78 -11.47 12.38
CA THR A 367 -18.43 -11.40 12.92
C THR A 367 -17.64 -10.30 12.24
N ILE A 368 -16.83 -9.57 13.02
CA ILE A 368 -15.68 -8.82 12.53
C ILE A 368 -14.43 -9.65 12.87
N GLN A 369 -13.64 -9.98 11.86
CA GLN A 369 -12.38 -10.72 12.02
C GLN A 369 -11.22 -9.93 11.46
N VAL A 370 -10.04 -10.10 12.07
CA VAL A 370 -8.80 -9.41 11.72
C VAL A 370 -7.78 -10.42 11.21
N SER A 371 -7.06 -10.09 10.14
CA SER A 371 -5.86 -10.78 9.69
C SER A 371 -4.66 -10.24 10.48
N PRO A 372 -4.13 -10.98 11.47
CA PRO A 372 -3.11 -10.45 12.37
C PRO A 372 -1.80 -10.13 11.63
N GLU A 373 -1.41 -10.98 10.69
CA GLU A 373 -0.12 -10.92 10.00
C GLU A 373 -0.11 -9.93 8.82
N ASP A 374 -1.27 -9.48 8.36
CA ASP A 374 -1.36 -8.46 7.31
C ASP A 374 -1.59 -7.05 7.88
N CYS A 375 -1.95 -6.95 9.17
CA CYS A 375 -2.20 -5.69 9.84
C CYS A 375 -0.95 -4.80 9.89
N THR A 376 -1.15 -3.49 9.70
CA THR A 376 -0.11 -2.46 9.73
C THR A 376 -0.18 -1.56 10.97
N ALA A 377 -1.03 -1.92 11.94
CA ALA A 377 -1.25 -1.20 13.20
C ALA A 377 -1.60 0.31 13.06
N CYS A 378 -2.21 0.73 11.95
CA CYS A 378 -2.49 2.16 11.74
C CYS A 378 -3.53 2.78 12.69
N GLY A 379 -4.32 1.97 13.39
CA GLY A 379 -5.30 2.41 14.38
C GLY A 379 -6.55 3.13 13.84
N GLN A 380 -6.67 3.35 12.52
CA GLN A 380 -7.81 4.08 11.94
C GLN A 380 -9.16 3.39 12.20
N CYS A 381 -9.19 2.05 12.24
CA CYS A 381 -10.38 1.26 12.56
C CYS A 381 -10.89 1.50 13.99
N VAL A 382 -9.98 1.67 14.95
CA VAL A 382 -10.28 2.01 16.35
C VAL A 382 -10.68 3.48 16.47
N LYS A 383 -9.98 4.37 15.76
CA LYS A 383 -10.27 5.80 15.75
C LYS A 383 -11.69 6.09 15.23
N VAL A 384 -12.07 5.50 14.10
CA VAL A 384 -13.39 5.70 13.47
C VAL A 384 -14.55 5.03 14.21
N CYS A 385 -14.25 4.08 15.12
CA CYS A 385 -15.27 3.38 15.89
C CYS A 385 -16.09 4.40 16.73
N PRO A 386 -17.41 4.52 16.50
CA PRO A 386 -18.24 5.55 17.12
C PRO A 386 -18.75 5.15 18.50
N THR A 387 -18.62 3.88 18.88
CA THR A 387 -19.15 3.34 20.13
C THR A 387 -18.12 3.40 21.24
N LYS A 388 -18.57 3.66 22.46
CA LYS A 388 -17.82 3.46 23.70
C LYS A 388 -18.48 2.35 24.51
N ASN A 389 -17.68 1.54 25.21
CA ASN A 389 -18.19 0.53 26.11
C ASN A 389 -18.83 1.21 27.33
N LYS A 390 -19.98 0.70 27.77
CA LYS A 390 -20.75 1.29 28.88
C LYS A 390 -20.09 1.11 30.24
N LYS A 391 -19.37 -0.01 30.43
CA LYS A 391 -18.67 -0.34 31.68
C LYS A 391 -17.31 0.32 31.76
N ASP A 392 -16.62 0.42 30.63
CA ASP A 392 -15.29 1.03 30.51
C ASP A 392 -15.27 2.03 29.33
N PRO A 393 -15.48 3.33 29.58
CA PRO A 393 -15.52 4.36 28.53
C PRO A 393 -14.23 4.54 27.74
N GLU A 394 -13.09 4.03 28.23
CA GLU A 394 -11.81 4.03 27.51
C GLU A 394 -11.77 2.95 26.42
N ARG A 395 -12.61 1.92 26.53
CA ARG A 395 -12.76 0.88 25.52
C ARG A 395 -13.87 1.20 24.53
N LYS A 396 -13.66 0.76 23.29
CA LYS A 396 -14.62 0.80 22.18
C LYS A 396 -15.00 -0.62 21.75
N ALA A 397 -15.85 -0.74 20.72
CA ALA A 397 -16.15 -2.04 20.11
C ALA A 397 -14.95 -2.65 19.35
N ILE A 398 -13.88 -1.89 19.12
CA ILE A 398 -12.63 -2.41 18.57
C ILE A 398 -11.47 -1.61 19.18
N ASN A 399 -10.42 -2.29 19.62
CA ASN A 399 -9.33 -1.68 20.41
C ASN A 399 -7.97 -2.22 19.95
N MET A 400 -6.91 -1.42 20.01
CA MET A 400 -5.55 -1.93 19.77
C MET A 400 -5.09 -2.72 20.99
N VAL A 401 -4.55 -3.91 20.76
CA VAL A 401 -3.94 -4.76 21.80
C VAL A 401 -2.58 -5.28 21.31
N PRO A 402 -1.64 -5.61 22.22
CA PRO A 402 -0.40 -6.29 21.84
C PRO A 402 -0.67 -7.52 20.99
N GLN A 403 0.10 -7.70 19.91
CA GLN A 403 -0.11 -8.81 19.00
C GLN A 403 0.28 -10.17 19.62
N PRO A 404 1.45 -10.33 20.29
CA PRO A 404 1.66 -11.46 21.18
C PRO A 404 0.82 -11.31 22.47
N PRO A 405 0.19 -12.40 22.99
CA PRO A 405 0.26 -13.78 22.50
C PRO A 405 -0.82 -14.16 21.46
N ILE A 406 -1.70 -13.23 21.07
CA ILE A 406 -2.91 -13.54 20.28
C ILE A 406 -2.67 -13.80 18.78
N ARG A 407 -1.46 -13.57 18.24
CA ARG A 407 -1.11 -13.79 16.81
C ARG A 407 -1.64 -15.12 16.27
N LYS A 408 -1.25 -16.22 16.91
CA LYS A 408 -1.56 -17.58 16.43
C LYS A 408 -3.06 -17.86 16.48
N GLN A 409 -3.70 -17.51 17.59
CA GLN A 409 -5.14 -17.62 17.76
C GLN A 409 -5.91 -16.85 16.67
N GLU A 410 -5.54 -15.60 16.42
CA GLU A 410 -6.23 -14.78 15.42
C GLU A 410 -5.95 -15.24 13.99
N ALA A 411 -4.81 -15.89 13.73
CA ALA A 411 -4.52 -16.50 12.43
C ALA A 411 -5.43 -17.72 12.18
N GLU A 412 -5.67 -18.54 13.20
CA GLU A 412 -6.63 -19.67 13.15
C GLU A 412 -8.06 -19.15 12.97
N ASN A 413 -8.47 -18.13 13.72
CA ASN A 413 -9.76 -17.45 13.56
C ASN A 413 -9.93 -16.86 12.15
N TRP A 414 -8.88 -16.24 11.60
CA TRP A 414 -8.87 -15.70 10.23
C TRP A 414 -9.05 -16.80 9.19
N LYS A 415 -8.34 -17.94 9.32
CA LYS A 415 -8.47 -19.09 8.42
C LYS A 415 -9.91 -19.62 8.41
N PHE A 416 -10.53 -19.76 9.59
CA PHE A 416 -11.94 -20.14 9.70
C PHE A 416 -12.87 -19.11 9.05
N PHE A 417 -12.66 -17.81 9.31
CA PHE A 417 -13.46 -16.73 8.73
C PHE A 417 -13.46 -16.73 7.19
N LEU A 418 -12.33 -17.05 6.56
CA LEU A 418 -12.24 -17.13 5.11
C LEU A 418 -13.07 -18.28 4.52
N GLN A 419 -13.31 -19.35 5.28
CA GLN A 419 -14.14 -20.49 4.84
C GLN A 419 -15.62 -20.16 4.83
N LEU A 420 -16.10 -19.29 5.73
CA LEU A 420 -17.49 -18.84 5.78
C LEU A 420 -17.95 -18.28 4.42
N PRO A 421 -19.20 -18.53 3.98
CA PRO A 421 -19.67 -18.07 2.69
C PRO A 421 -19.72 -16.54 2.59
N GLU A 422 -19.54 -16.03 1.38
CA GLU A 422 -19.81 -14.62 1.08
C GLU A 422 -21.33 -14.41 0.95
N VAL A 423 -21.80 -13.20 1.26
CA VAL A 423 -23.22 -12.87 1.08
C VAL A 423 -23.49 -12.65 -0.41
N ASP A 424 -24.57 -13.26 -0.91
CA ASP A 424 -25.01 -13.06 -2.29
C ASP A 424 -25.23 -11.56 -2.57
N ARG A 425 -24.53 -11.04 -3.60
CA ARG A 425 -24.57 -9.64 -4.01
C ARG A 425 -25.99 -9.15 -4.29
N LYS A 426 -26.86 -10.02 -4.84
CA LYS A 426 -28.27 -9.73 -5.13
C LYS A 426 -29.08 -9.41 -3.87
N GLN A 427 -28.61 -9.84 -2.69
CA GLN A 427 -29.26 -9.57 -1.42
C GLN A 427 -28.78 -8.27 -0.77
N LEU A 428 -27.84 -7.55 -1.35
CA LEU A 428 -27.24 -6.38 -0.72
C LEU A 428 -27.79 -5.09 -1.32
N ASN A 429 -28.15 -4.13 -0.46
CA ASN A 429 -28.38 -2.76 -0.91
C ASN A 429 -27.05 -2.01 -0.90
N LEU A 430 -26.44 -1.88 -2.08
CA LEU A 430 -25.12 -1.27 -2.28
C LEU A 430 -25.08 0.24 -2.01
N LYS A 431 -26.21 0.89 -1.71
CA LYS A 431 -26.24 2.27 -1.22
C LYS A 431 -25.86 2.38 0.26
N LEU A 432 -25.85 1.27 1.00
CA LEU A 432 -25.55 1.23 2.43
C LEU A 432 -24.12 0.76 2.68
N ALA A 433 -23.34 1.56 3.39
CA ALA A 433 -21.92 1.28 3.68
C ALA A 433 -21.70 -0.10 4.29
N ILE A 434 -22.52 -0.51 5.27
CA ILE A 434 -22.42 -1.83 5.92
C ILE A 434 -22.65 -2.98 4.95
N ASN A 435 -23.61 -2.87 4.02
CA ASN A 435 -23.87 -3.93 3.06
C ASN A 435 -22.69 -4.13 2.10
N ILE A 436 -22.07 -3.03 1.66
CA ILE A 436 -20.84 -3.11 0.86
C ILE A 436 -19.73 -3.83 1.65
N GLN A 437 -19.68 -3.69 2.99
CA GLN A 437 -18.67 -4.35 3.81
C GLN A 437 -18.90 -5.85 4.02
N PHE A 438 -20.02 -6.40 3.51
CA PHE A 438 -20.21 -7.85 3.37
C PHE A 438 -19.67 -8.40 2.04
N LEU A 439 -19.31 -7.52 1.09
CA LEU A 439 -18.66 -7.92 -0.14
C LEU A 439 -17.18 -8.19 0.11
N GLN A 440 -16.68 -9.27 -0.50
CA GLN A 440 -15.26 -9.55 -0.54
C GLN A 440 -14.50 -8.36 -1.18
N PRO A 441 -13.51 -7.78 -0.49
CA PRO A 441 -12.62 -6.81 -1.11
C PRO A 441 -11.71 -7.50 -2.11
N LEU A 442 -11.61 -6.96 -3.32
CA LEU A 442 -10.74 -7.48 -4.39
C LEU A 442 -9.44 -6.65 -4.55
N PHE A 443 -9.17 -5.81 -3.55
CA PHE A 443 -7.91 -5.08 -3.36
C PHE A 443 -7.52 -5.23 -1.89
N GLU A 444 -6.50 -6.05 -1.59
CA GLU A 444 -6.15 -6.46 -0.23
C GLU A 444 -4.65 -6.50 0.04
N PHE A 445 -4.26 -6.19 1.28
CA PHE A 445 -2.90 -6.36 1.81
C PHE A 445 -1.80 -5.65 1.00
N SER A 446 -2.12 -4.50 0.41
CA SER A 446 -1.19 -3.74 -0.43
C SER A 446 0.06 -3.26 0.32
N GLY A 447 1.12 -2.94 -0.42
CA GLY A 447 2.36 -2.35 0.10
C GLY A 447 2.24 -0.88 0.53
N ALA A 448 1.02 -0.34 0.68
CA ALA A 448 0.80 1.06 1.04
C ALA A 448 1.19 1.36 2.49
N CYS A 449 1.44 2.63 2.79
CA CYS A 449 1.77 3.08 4.15
C CYS A 449 0.66 2.72 5.16
N ALA A 450 1.02 2.52 6.43
CA ALA A 450 0.06 2.40 7.52
C ALA A 450 -0.83 3.66 7.58
N GLY A 451 -2.15 3.49 7.41
CA GLY A 451 -3.09 4.61 7.39
C GLY A 451 -3.11 5.38 6.06
N CYS A 452 -2.76 4.75 4.93
CA CYS A 452 -2.82 5.39 3.61
C CYS A 452 -4.23 5.89 3.28
N GLY A 453 -4.35 7.14 2.83
CA GLY A 453 -5.64 7.73 2.45
C GLY A 453 -6.15 7.35 1.06
N GLU A 454 -5.37 6.66 0.23
CA GLU A 454 -5.74 6.30 -1.15
C GLU A 454 -6.49 4.95 -1.22
N THR A 455 -5.97 3.93 -0.54
CA THR A 455 -6.42 2.55 -0.70
C THR A 455 -7.84 2.24 -0.22
N PRO A 456 -8.46 2.96 0.74
CA PRO A 456 -9.89 2.77 1.04
C PRO A 456 -10.80 3.01 -0.17
N TYR A 457 -10.42 3.93 -1.08
CA TYR A 457 -11.17 4.19 -2.31
C TYR A 457 -11.01 3.05 -3.34
N LEU A 458 -9.80 2.50 -3.49
CA LEU A 458 -9.56 1.35 -4.37
C LEU A 458 -10.23 0.08 -3.85
N LYS A 459 -10.23 -0.12 -2.53
CA LYS A 459 -10.99 -1.19 -1.88
C LYS A 459 -12.47 -1.04 -2.18
N LEU A 460 -13.04 0.16 -2.03
CA LEU A 460 -14.44 0.43 -2.35
C LEU A 460 -14.76 0.15 -3.83
N LEU A 461 -13.93 0.63 -4.76
CA LEU A 461 -14.03 0.32 -6.20
C LEU A 461 -14.07 -1.19 -6.44
N SER A 462 -13.12 -1.92 -5.84
CA SER A 462 -12.98 -3.36 -6.01
C SER A 462 -14.18 -4.14 -5.46
N GLN A 463 -14.79 -3.69 -4.36
CA GLN A 463 -15.99 -4.30 -3.79
C GLN A 463 -17.20 -4.07 -4.69
N LEU A 464 -17.37 -2.85 -5.20
CA LEU A 464 -18.52 -2.48 -6.01
C LEU A 464 -18.47 -3.10 -7.41
N PHE A 465 -17.32 -3.05 -8.08
CA PHE A 465 -17.23 -3.34 -9.52
C PHE A 465 -16.13 -4.34 -9.90
N GLY A 466 -15.37 -4.84 -8.92
CA GLY A 466 -14.12 -5.55 -9.19
C GLY A 466 -14.27 -6.87 -9.94
N ASP A 467 -15.45 -7.50 -9.92
CA ASP A 467 -15.74 -8.73 -10.67
C ASP A 467 -15.92 -8.50 -12.19
N ARG A 468 -15.84 -7.23 -12.63
CA ARG A 468 -15.95 -6.81 -14.04
C ARG A 468 -15.13 -5.54 -14.37
N ALA A 469 -14.19 -5.17 -13.50
CA ALA A 469 -13.39 -3.96 -13.66
C ALA A 469 -12.12 -4.21 -14.49
N MET A 470 -11.78 -3.24 -15.34
CA MET A 470 -10.49 -3.13 -16.00
C MET A 470 -9.80 -1.86 -15.54
N ILE A 471 -8.62 -1.98 -14.94
CA ILE A 471 -7.89 -0.87 -14.32
C ILE A 471 -6.69 -0.50 -15.20
N ALA A 472 -6.75 0.67 -15.82
CA ALA A 472 -5.58 1.39 -16.31
C ALA A 472 -5.05 2.26 -15.17
N ASN A 473 -3.83 2.00 -14.72
CA ASN A 473 -3.24 2.69 -13.58
C ASN A 473 -2.04 3.54 -13.99
N ALA A 474 -2.07 4.83 -13.71
CA ALA A 474 -0.94 5.73 -13.93
C ALA A 474 0.22 5.42 -12.98
N THR A 475 1.45 5.65 -13.44
CA THR A 475 2.63 5.52 -12.57
C THR A 475 2.55 6.51 -11.40
N GLY A 476 2.85 6.03 -10.20
CA GLY A 476 2.69 6.78 -8.95
C GLY A 476 2.43 5.86 -7.76
N CYS A 477 1.98 6.41 -6.64
CA CYS A 477 1.70 5.63 -5.43
C CYS A 477 0.80 4.42 -5.70
N SER A 478 -0.30 4.63 -6.44
CA SER A 478 -1.25 3.59 -6.82
C SER A 478 -0.63 2.46 -7.62
N SER A 479 0.31 2.74 -8.53
CA SER A 479 1.04 1.69 -9.24
C SER A 479 2.04 0.94 -8.34
N ILE A 480 2.71 1.64 -7.41
CA ILE A 480 3.68 1.01 -6.52
C ILE A 480 2.96 0.07 -5.55
N TYR A 481 2.03 0.56 -4.73
CA TYR A 481 1.37 -0.38 -3.81
C TYR A 481 0.40 -1.32 -4.54
N GLY A 482 -0.03 -1.00 -5.77
CA GLY A 482 -1.00 -1.75 -6.58
C GLY A 482 -0.40 -2.79 -7.51
N GLY A 483 0.90 -2.76 -7.78
CA GLY A 483 1.56 -3.68 -8.72
C GLY A 483 3.07 -3.79 -8.55
N ASN A 484 3.64 -3.41 -7.40
CA ASN A 484 5.06 -3.62 -7.14
C ASN A 484 5.37 -5.08 -6.86
N LEU A 485 6.00 -5.71 -7.84
CA LEU A 485 6.44 -7.10 -7.81
C LEU A 485 7.37 -7.35 -6.61
N PRO A 486 7.30 -8.54 -5.98
CA PRO A 486 6.74 -9.77 -6.53
C PRO A 486 5.28 -10.07 -6.18
N THR A 487 4.58 -9.16 -5.50
CA THR A 487 3.21 -9.37 -5.00
C THR A 487 2.24 -8.30 -5.50
N THR A 488 1.02 -8.71 -5.82
CA THR A 488 -0.06 -7.85 -6.31
C THR A 488 -1.28 -7.93 -5.38
N PRO A 489 -1.87 -6.78 -4.97
CA PRO A 489 -3.05 -6.74 -4.08
C PRO A 489 -4.38 -6.95 -4.78
N TRP A 490 -4.41 -6.85 -6.11
CA TRP A 490 -5.61 -7.10 -6.91
C TRP A 490 -5.87 -8.59 -6.92
N THR A 491 -6.99 -9.03 -6.36
CA THR A 491 -7.36 -10.44 -6.22
C THR A 491 -8.67 -10.73 -6.95
N PHE A 492 -9.11 -11.98 -6.89
CA PHE A 492 -10.34 -12.47 -7.51
C PHE A 492 -11.27 -13.09 -6.47
N ASN A 493 -12.55 -13.10 -6.79
CA ASN A 493 -13.58 -13.72 -5.97
C ASN A 493 -13.57 -15.26 -6.11
N ARG A 494 -14.48 -15.95 -5.42
CA ARG A 494 -14.57 -17.42 -5.46
C ARG A 494 -14.90 -17.99 -6.84
N GLU A 495 -15.49 -17.19 -7.74
CA GLU A 495 -15.76 -17.56 -9.13
C GLU A 495 -14.56 -17.29 -10.07
N GLY A 496 -13.42 -16.86 -9.54
CA GLY A 496 -12.21 -16.54 -10.31
C GLY A 496 -12.28 -15.19 -11.04
N ARG A 497 -13.23 -14.31 -10.68
CA ARG A 497 -13.44 -13.00 -11.30
C ARG A 497 -12.81 -11.91 -10.45
N GLY A 498 -12.01 -11.05 -11.05
CA GLY A 498 -11.39 -9.92 -10.36
C GLY A 498 -10.92 -8.86 -11.34
N PRO A 499 -10.41 -7.73 -10.81
CA PRO A 499 -9.96 -6.63 -11.66
C PRO A 499 -8.78 -7.07 -12.51
N THR A 500 -8.83 -6.82 -13.82
CA THR A 500 -7.62 -6.83 -14.63
C THR A 500 -6.87 -5.53 -14.39
N TRP A 501 -5.58 -5.57 -14.10
CA TRP A 501 -4.81 -4.38 -13.76
C TRP A 501 -3.59 -4.27 -14.68
N SER A 502 -3.32 -3.06 -15.17
CA SER A 502 -2.11 -2.77 -15.92
C SER A 502 -1.65 -1.33 -15.68
N ASN A 503 -0.34 -1.14 -15.63
CA ASN A 503 0.33 0.15 -15.62
C ASN A 503 1.12 0.29 -16.93
N SER A 504 0.75 1.26 -17.77
CA SER A 504 1.53 1.64 -18.95
C SER A 504 2.64 2.60 -18.52
N LEU A 505 2.42 3.90 -18.60
CA LEU A 505 3.36 4.94 -18.19
C LEU A 505 2.73 5.93 -17.21
N PHE A 506 3.45 7.01 -16.92
CA PHE A 506 2.96 8.06 -16.03
C PHE A 506 2.02 9.02 -16.77
N GLU A 507 2.36 9.32 -18.01
CA GLU A 507 1.77 10.36 -18.86
C GLU A 507 0.55 9.90 -19.66
N ASP A 508 0.46 8.61 -19.99
CA ASP A 508 -0.47 8.07 -21.01
C ASP A 508 -1.68 7.32 -20.43
N ASN A 509 -1.88 7.35 -19.11
CA ASN A 509 -2.85 6.47 -18.47
C ASN A 509 -4.30 6.66 -18.95
N ALA A 510 -4.68 7.89 -19.30
CA ALA A 510 -6.02 8.16 -19.79
C ALA A 510 -6.22 7.52 -21.17
N GLU A 511 -5.26 7.73 -22.07
CA GLU A 511 -5.18 7.21 -23.42
C GLU A 511 -5.09 5.69 -23.42
N PHE A 512 -4.33 5.13 -22.48
CA PHE A 512 -4.17 3.69 -22.30
C PHE A 512 -5.51 3.03 -21.94
N GLY A 513 -6.24 3.55 -20.95
CA GLY A 513 -7.56 3.04 -20.62
C GLY A 513 -8.63 3.35 -21.66
N MET A 514 -8.50 4.45 -22.41
CA MET A 514 -9.30 4.70 -23.62
C MET A 514 -9.06 3.62 -24.68
N GLY A 515 -7.81 3.18 -24.86
CA GLY A 515 -7.46 2.02 -25.69
C GLY A 515 -8.18 0.75 -25.24
N MET A 516 -8.22 0.47 -23.93
CA MET A 516 -9.00 -0.65 -23.38
C MET A 516 -10.49 -0.54 -23.70
N ARG A 517 -11.08 0.67 -23.56
CA ARG A 517 -12.49 0.93 -23.89
C ARG A 517 -12.78 0.70 -25.37
N LEU A 518 -11.95 1.21 -26.25
CA LEU A 518 -12.09 1.03 -27.70
C LEU A 518 -11.97 -0.44 -28.12
N ALA A 519 -11.04 -1.17 -27.51
CA ALA A 519 -10.90 -2.62 -27.75
C ALA A 519 -12.15 -3.39 -27.32
N LEU A 520 -12.69 -3.09 -26.13
CA LEU A 520 -13.94 -3.70 -25.66
C LEU A 520 -15.14 -3.35 -26.55
N ASP A 521 -15.25 -2.10 -27.00
CA ASP A 521 -16.33 -1.68 -27.91
C ASP A 521 -16.30 -2.50 -29.20
N LYS A 522 -15.11 -2.65 -29.80
CA LYS A 522 -14.95 -3.41 -31.04
C LYS A 522 -15.17 -4.91 -30.84
N GLN A 523 -14.70 -5.47 -29.72
CA GLN A 523 -14.96 -6.87 -29.38
C GLN A 523 -16.45 -7.13 -29.15
N LEU A 524 -17.16 -6.20 -28.51
CA LEU A 524 -18.59 -6.30 -28.30
C LEU A 524 -19.36 -6.22 -29.62
N GLU A 525 -19.03 -5.26 -30.48
CA GLU A 525 -19.59 -5.17 -31.84
C GLU A 525 -19.41 -6.50 -32.59
N TYR A 526 -18.18 -7.03 -32.60
CA TYR A 526 -17.87 -8.27 -33.28
C TYR A 526 -18.60 -9.49 -32.68
N ALA A 527 -18.71 -9.55 -31.35
CA ALA A 527 -19.47 -10.61 -30.67
C ALA A 527 -20.96 -10.57 -31.04
N ARG A 528 -21.56 -9.38 -31.17
CA ARG A 528 -22.97 -9.21 -31.57
C ARG A 528 -23.20 -9.66 -33.01
N GLU A 529 -22.30 -9.34 -33.93
CA GLU A 529 -22.35 -9.81 -35.32
C GLU A 529 -22.29 -11.34 -35.40
N LEU A 530 -21.34 -11.96 -34.70
CA LEU A 530 -21.19 -13.42 -34.67
C LEU A 530 -22.40 -14.12 -34.03
N LEU A 531 -23.00 -13.53 -32.99
CA LEU A 531 -24.24 -14.05 -32.39
C LEU A 531 -25.37 -14.11 -33.42
N GLN A 532 -25.54 -13.07 -34.23
CA GLN A 532 -26.56 -13.03 -35.26
C GLN A 532 -26.29 -14.07 -36.35
N GLN A 533 -25.04 -14.20 -36.80
CA GLN A 533 -24.64 -15.20 -37.81
C GLN A 533 -24.87 -16.64 -37.34
N LEU A 534 -24.67 -16.90 -36.05
CA LEU A 534 -24.83 -18.21 -35.45
C LEU A 534 -26.25 -18.47 -34.93
N SER A 535 -27.21 -17.55 -35.12
CA SER A 535 -28.56 -17.65 -34.53
C SER A 535 -29.25 -18.98 -34.81
N ALA A 536 -29.15 -19.49 -36.05
CA ALA A 536 -29.72 -20.80 -36.42
C ALA A 536 -29.09 -21.99 -35.66
N ASP A 537 -27.82 -21.88 -35.26
CA ASP A 537 -27.09 -22.94 -34.56
C ASP A 537 -27.28 -22.89 -33.04
N ILE A 538 -27.31 -21.68 -32.46
CA ILE A 538 -27.37 -21.48 -31.00
C ILE A 538 -28.78 -21.18 -30.48
N GLY A 539 -29.73 -20.90 -31.37
CA GLY A 539 -31.13 -20.60 -31.07
C GLY A 539 -31.41 -19.10 -30.95
N ASP A 540 -32.38 -18.62 -31.72
CA ASP A 540 -32.71 -17.19 -31.82
C ASP A 540 -33.15 -16.55 -30.49
N GLU A 541 -33.91 -17.29 -29.67
CA GLU A 541 -34.34 -16.82 -28.35
C GLU A 541 -33.15 -16.45 -27.45
N LEU A 542 -32.11 -17.30 -27.42
CA LEU A 542 -30.90 -17.03 -26.64
C LEU A 542 -30.13 -15.83 -27.21
N VAL A 543 -30.08 -15.69 -28.54
CA VAL A 543 -29.44 -14.55 -29.20
C VAL A 543 -30.15 -13.26 -28.82
N GLN A 544 -31.47 -13.19 -28.95
CA GLN A 544 -32.24 -11.99 -28.59
C GLN A 544 -32.10 -11.66 -27.10
N ALA A 545 -32.11 -12.68 -26.22
CA ALA A 545 -31.91 -12.49 -24.80
C ALA A 545 -30.50 -11.94 -24.47
N LEU A 546 -29.46 -12.40 -25.16
CA LEU A 546 -28.09 -11.89 -24.99
C LEU A 546 -27.93 -10.45 -25.50
N LEU A 547 -28.54 -10.12 -26.64
CA LEU A 547 -28.39 -8.83 -27.30
C LEU A 547 -29.13 -7.69 -26.58
N ASN A 548 -30.25 -8.01 -25.93
CA ASN A 548 -31.17 -7.04 -25.32
C ASN A 548 -31.19 -7.09 -23.78
N ALA A 549 -30.24 -7.79 -23.15
CA ALA A 549 -30.16 -7.90 -21.71
C ALA A 549 -29.94 -6.54 -21.01
N ASP A 550 -30.81 -6.21 -20.05
CA ASP A 550 -30.55 -5.12 -19.11
C ASP A 550 -29.50 -5.55 -18.09
N GLN A 551 -28.40 -4.81 -18.03
CA GLN A 551 -27.26 -5.05 -17.15
C GLN A 551 -27.03 -3.88 -16.16
N SER A 552 -28.05 -3.05 -15.93
CA SER A 552 -28.00 -1.90 -15.01
C SER A 552 -27.98 -2.27 -13.53
N SER A 553 -28.24 -3.55 -13.19
CA SER A 553 -28.31 -4.05 -11.82
C SER A 553 -27.48 -5.32 -11.62
N GLU A 554 -27.16 -5.63 -10.35
CA GLU A 554 -26.49 -6.89 -9.96
C GLU A 554 -27.22 -8.13 -10.47
N MET A 555 -28.56 -8.10 -10.45
CA MET A 555 -29.39 -9.20 -10.96
C MET A 555 -29.26 -9.33 -12.47
N GLY A 556 -29.34 -8.23 -13.22
CA GLY A 556 -29.20 -8.23 -14.68
C GLY A 556 -27.84 -8.71 -15.16
N ILE A 557 -26.76 -8.32 -14.46
CA ILE A 557 -25.40 -8.80 -14.72
C ILE A 557 -25.29 -10.32 -14.49
N GLU A 558 -25.86 -10.82 -13.39
CA GLU A 558 -25.82 -12.25 -13.07
C GLU A 558 -26.62 -13.09 -14.06
N GLU A 559 -27.81 -12.63 -14.46
CA GLU A 559 -28.58 -13.27 -15.52
C GLU A 559 -27.82 -13.29 -16.86
N GLN A 560 -27.14 -12.20 -17.22
CA GLN A 560 -26.33 -12.15 -18.44
C GLN A 560 -25.16 -13.14 -18.36
N ARG A 561 -24.55 -13.32 -17.20
CA ARG A 561 -23.49 -14.32 -17.00
C ARG A 561 -24.00 -15.73 -17.24
N GLU A 562 -25.20 -16.06 -16.77
CA GLU A 562 -25.79 -17.38 -17.04
C GLU A 562 -26.09 -17.57 -18.53
N ARG A 563 -26.63 -16.54 -19.21
CA ARG A 563 -26.81 -16.58 -20.67
C ARG A 563 -25.49 -16.80 -21.41
N VAL A 564 -24.42 -16.11 -21.01
CA VAL A 564 -23.08 -16.27 -21.60
C VAL A 564 -22.47 -17.64 -21.31
N LYS A 565 -22.72 -18.22 -20.13
CA LYS A 565 -22.30 -19.59 -19.81
C LYS A 565 -22.98 -20.59 -20.74
N ILE A 566 -24.30 -20.51 -20.90
CA ILE A 566 -25.07 -21.34 -21.85
C ILE A 566 -24.56 -21.16 -23.28
N LEU A 567 -24.27 -19.92 -23.69
CA LEU A 567 -23.67 -19.64 -24.99
C LEU A 567 -22.34 -20.37 -25.17
N LYS A 568 -21.40 -20.25 -24.22
CA LYS A 568 -20.08 -20.91 -24.29
C LYS A 568 -20.21 -22.43 -24.39
N GLU A 569 -21.13 -23.03 -23.64
CA GLU A 569 -21.42 -24.46 -23.73
C GLU A 569 -21.89 -24.87 -25.13
N LYS A 570 -22.81 -24.10 -25.75
CA LYS A 570 -23.26 -24.36 -27.14
C LYS A 570 -22.13 -24.17 -28.14
N LEU A 571 -21.36 -23.08 -28.05
CA LEU A 571 -20.25 -22.79 -28.96
C LEU A 571 -19.16 -23.87 -28.91
N SER A 572 -18.87 -24.44 -27.74
CA SER A 572 -17.86 -25.50 -27.59
C SER A 572 -18.17 -26.78 -28.38
N ARG A 573 -19.45 -27.00 -28.73
CA ARG A 573 -19.92 -28.16 -29.49
C ARG A 573 -19.99 -27.90 -31.00
N LEU A 574 -19.80 -26.66 -31.43
CA LEU A 574 -19.85 -26.27 -32.83
C LEU A 574 -18.45 -26.22 -33.44
N ASN A 575 -18.23 -26.99 -34.50
CA ASN A 575 -16.97 -26.93 -35.26
C ASN A 575 -17.04 -25.91 -36.41
N LYS A 576 -17.40 -24.66 -36.09
CA LYS A 576 -17.41 -23.54 -37.05
C LYS A 576 -16.33 -22.50 -36.68
N PRO A 577 -15.63 -21.89 -37.66
CA PRO A 577 -14.67 -20.82 -37.39
C PRO A 577 -15.28 -19.66 -36.57
N GLU A 578 -16.51 -19.26 -36.89
CA GLU A 578 -17.26 -18.20 -36.23
C GLU A 578 -17.52 -18.55 -34.76
N ALA A 579 -17.88 -19.81 -34.47
CA ALA A 579 -18.12 -20.27 -33.11
C ALA A 579 -16.84 -20.24 -32.27
N LYS A 580 -15.70 -20.66 -32.84
CA LYS A 580 -14.39 -20.58 -32.18
C LYS A 580 -14.00 -19.13 -31.88
N LYS A 581 -14.22 -18.21 -32.83
CA LYS A 581 -13.95 -16.77 -32.62
C LYS A 581 -14.85 -16.19 -31.54
N LEU A 582 -16.15 -16.42 -31.59
CA LEU A 582 -17.09 -15.92 -30.59
C LEU A 582 -16.75 -16.47 -29.19
N LEU A 583 -16.36 -17.74 -29.09
CA LEU A 583 -15.99 -18.35 -27.82
C LEU A 583 -14.84 -17.60 -27.12
N THR A 584 -13.85 -17.10 -27.86
CA THR A 584 -12.71 -16.34 -27.30
C THR A 584 -13.08 -14.97 -26.74
N ILE A 585 -14.18 -14.37 -27.22
CA ILE A 585 -14.60 -13.02 -26.84
C ILE A 585 -15.94 -12.98 -26.11
N ALA A 586 -16.62 -14.12 -25.91
CA ALA A 586 -17.98 -14.17 -25.38
C ALA A 586 -18.16 -13.46 -24.03
N ASP A 587 -17.11 -13.37 -23.21
CA ASP A 587 -17.17 -12.67 -21.91
C ASP A 587 -17.42 -11.17 -22.03
N VAL A 588 -17.15 -10.54 -23.19
CA VAL A 588 -17.41 -9.10 -23.41
C VAL A 588 -18.90 -8.77 -23.47
N LEU A 589 -19.77 -9.78 -23.66
CA LEU A 589 -21.23 -9.64 -23.61
C LEU A 589 -21.74 -9.28 -22.20
N VAL A 590 -20.93 -9.53 -21.17
CA VAL A 590 -21.16 -9.03 -19.81
C VAL A 590 -20.47 -7.66 -19.67
N LYS A 591 -21.22 -6.61 -19.32
CA LYS A 591 -20.75 -5.22 -19.20
C LYS A 591 -19.46 -5.14 -18.38
N LYS A 592 -18.43 -4.53 -18.96
CA LYS A 592 -17.14 -4.23 -18.29
C LYS A 592 -17.08 -2.76 -17.89
N SER A 593 -16.42 -2.50 -16.76
CA SER A 593 -16.24 -1.14 -16.22
C SER A 593 -14.76 -0.74 -16.32
N VAL A 594 -14.46 0.28 -17.13
CA VAL A 594 -13.08 0.72 -17.39
C VAL A 594 -12.73 1.88 -16.46
N TRP A 595 -11.73 1.68 -15.60
CA TRP A 595 -11.29 2.66 -14.61
C TRP A 595 -9.89 3.18 -14.90
N LEU A 596 -9.73 4.50 -14.91
CA LEU A 596 -8.47 5.22 -15.05
C LEU A 596 -8.03 5.68 -13.66
N VAL A 597 -7.13 4.94 -13.01
CA VAL A 597 -6.69 5.22 -11.64
C VAL A 597 -5.36 5.96 -11.67
N GLY A 598 -5.24 7.07 -10.94
CA GLY A 598 -3.95 7.75 -10.80
C GLY A 598 -3.96 8.83 -9.73
N GLY A 599 -2.76 9.31 -9.37
CA GLY A 599 -2.59 10.39 -8.39
C GLY A 599 -2.79 11.78 -8.99
N ASP A 600 -2.72 12.82 -8.15
CA ASP A 600 -2.83 14.20 -8.60
C ASP A 600 -1.74 14.62 -9.60
N GLY A 601 -0.51 14.11 -9.46
CA GLY A 601 0.56 14.43 -10.41
C GLY A 601 0.33 13.91 -11.83
N TRP A 602 -0.45 12.85 -12.00
CA TRP A 602 -0.89 12.42 -13.32
C TRP A 602 -1.98 13.36 -13.85
N ALA A 603 -3.11 13.44 -13.12
CA ALA A 603 -4.32 14.08 -13.63
C ALA A 603 -4.22 15.62 -13.73
N TYR A 604 -3.41 16.25 -12.88
CA TYR A 604 -3.29 17.72 -12.88
C TYR A 604 -2.14 18.20 -13.75
N ASP A 605 -1.07 17.41 -13.87
CA ASP A 605 0.19 17.80 -14.48
C ASP A 605 0.49 17.03 -15.78
N ILE A 606 1.21 15.90 -15.71
CA ILE A 606 1.84 15.29 -16.88
C ILE A 606 0.82 14.63 -17.83
N GLY A 607 -0.20 13.98 -17.27
CA GLY A 607 -1.25 13.29 -18.03
C GLY A 607 -2.54 14.11 -18.15
N TYR A 608 -2.52 15.40 -17.83
CA TYR A 608 -3.71 16.25 -17.93
C TYR A 608 -4.20 16.39 -19.37
N GLY A 609 -3.29 16.56 -20.34
CA GLY A 609 -3.69 16.68 -21.75
C GLY A 609 -4.44 15.44 -22.25
N GLY A 610 -3.93 14.25 -21.91
CA GLY A 610 -4.61 12.98 -22.18
C GLY A 610 -5.94 12.84 -21.45
N SER A 611 -5.96 13.16 -20.14
CA SER A 611 -7.17 13.10 -19.32
C SER A 611 -8.26 14.02 -19.85
N ASP A 612 -7.91 15.25 -20.23
CA ASP A 612 -8.81 16.22 -20.84
C ASP A 612 -9.40 15.70 -22.14
N HIS A 613 -8.56 15.18 -23.05
CA HIS A 613 -9.00 14.60 -24.32
C HIS A 613 -9.94 13.41 -24.14
N VAL A 614 -9.63 12.51 -23.21
CA VAL A 614 -10.43 11.31 -22.95
C VAL A 614 -11.77 11.67 -22.30
N LEU A 615 -11.79 12.62 -21.36
CA LEU A 615 -13.05 13.11 -20.78
C LEU A 615 -13.90 13.85 -21.84
N ALA A 616 -13.29 14.56 -22.78
CA ALA A 616 -14.01 15.22 -23.88
C ALA A 616 -14.61 14.22 -24.90
N SER A 617 -14.09 12.99 -24.98
CA SER A 617 -14.45 12.02 -26.02
C SER A 617 -15.88 11.49 -25.95
N GLY A 618 -16.57 11.66 -24.82
CA GLY A 618 -17.91 11.10 -24.59
C GLY A 618 -17.94 9.59 -24.37
N ARG A 619 -16.78 8.91 -24.31
CA ARG A 619 -16.71 7.45 -24.11
C ARG A 619 -16.92 7.06 -22.65
N ASN A 620 -17.52 5.90 -22.43
CA ASN A 620 -17.81 5.36 -21.11
C ASN A 620 -16.54 4.82 -20.42
N VAL A 621 -15.85 5.72 -19.71
CA VAL A 621 -14.67 5.46 -18.87
C VAL A 621 -14.78 6.23 -17.57
N HIS A 622 -14.19 5.71 -16.49
CA HIS A 622 -14.28 6.32 -15.17
C HIS A 622 -12.89 6.65 -14.60
N ALA A 623 -12.54 7.93 -14.57
CA ALA A 623 -11.30 8.39 -13.94
C ALA A 623 -11.47 8.52 -12.42
N LEU A 624 -10.59 7.87 -11.66
CA LEU A 624 -10.45 8.02 -10.22
C LEU A 624 -9.09 8.67 -9.90
N VAL A 625 -9.14 9.94 -9.54
CA VAL A 625 -7.98 10.73 -9.14
C VAL A 625 -7.83 10.70 -7.62
N LEU A 626 -6.75 10.08 -7.17
CA LEU A 626 -6.34 9.97 -5.77
C LEU A 626 -5.51 11.20 -5.40
N ASP A 627 -6.18 12.28 -5.00
CA ASP A 627 -5.55 13.60 -4.83
C ASP A 627 -4.89 13.70 -3.45
N THR A 628 -3.56 13.56 -3.44
CA THR A 628 -2.70 13.78 -2.27
C THR A 628 -2.11 15.17 -2.24
N GLU A 629 -2.38 15.98 -3.27
CA GLU A 629 -1.92 17.35 -3.47
C GLU A 629 -0.39 17.53 -3.53
N VAL A 630 0.35 16.44 -3.76
CA VAL A 630 1.80 16.40 -3.95
C VAL A 630 2.16 15.14 -4.75
N TYR A 631 3.34 15.12 -5.37
CA TYR A 631 3.86 13.87 -5.93
C TYR A 631 4.34 12.98 -4.78
N SER A 632 3.40 12.25 -4.20
CA SER A 632 3.65 11.45 -3.02
C SER A 632 4.77 10.46 -3.26
N ASN A 633 4.78 9.73 -4.39
CA ASN A 633 5.72 8.65 -4.67
C ASN A 633 7.18 9.08 -4.60
N THR A 634 7.52 10.15 -5.31
CA THR A 634 8.88 10.64 -5.51
C THR A 634 9.39 11.51 -4.34
N GLY A 635 8.66 11.53 -3.22
CA GLY A 635 9.07 12.18 -1.98
C GLY A 635 8.51 13.58 -1.78
N GLY A 636 7.31 13.87 -2.29
CA GLY A 636 6.54 15.08 -1.96
C GLY A 636 6.95 16.32 -2.75
N GLN A 637 7.08 16.20 -4.07
CA GLN A 637 7.23 17.35 -4.96
C GLN A 637 5.90 18.10 -5.11
N MET A 638 6.02 19.41 -5.37
CA MET A 638 4.88 20.26 -5.72
C MET A 638 4.22 19.78 -7.03
N SER A 639 2.90 19.73 -7.03
CA SER A 639 2.02 19.52 -8.18
C SER A 639 1.16 20.74 -8.44
N LYS A 640 0.48 20.82 -9.59
CA LYS A 640 -0.59 21.84 -9.78
C LYS A 640 -1.77 21.64 -8.82
N ALA A 641 -1.90 20.46 -8.22
CA ALA A 641 -2.87 20.19 -7.15
C ALA A 641 -2.40 20.66 -5.77
N THR A 642 -1.11 20.98 -5.57
CA THR A 642 -0.61 21.53 -4.31
C THR A 642 -1.31 22.86 -4.00
N PRO A 643 -1.83 23.06 -2.77
CA PRO A 643 -2.51 24.29 -2.39
C PRO A 643 -1.56 25.44 -2.08
N ARG A 644 -2.11 26.66 -2.10
CA ARG A 644 -1.40 27.86 -1.67
C ARG A 644 -0.91 27.71 -0.23
N GLY A 645 0.33 28.14 0.04
CA GLY A 645 0.94 28.11 1.38
C GLY A 645 1.56 26.78 1.78
N ALA A 646 1.25 25.67 1.11
CA ALA A 646 1.86 24.39 1.42
C ALA A 646 3.33 24.33 0.96
N ILE A 647 4.20 23.84 1.84
CA ILE A 647 5.60 23.50 1.54
C ILE A 647 5.66 22.12 0.90
N ALA A 648 6.38 22.04 -0.21
CA ALA A 648 6.77 20.81 -0.89
C ALA A 648 8.15 20.99 -1.54
N LYS A 649 8.76 19.92 -2.06
CA LYS A 649 9.96 20.10 -2.91
C LYS A 649 9.57 20.94 -4.13
N PHE A 650 10.44 21.86 -4.54
CA PHE A 650 10.17 22.92 -5.53
C PHE A 650 9.15 24.00 -5.09
N ALA A 651 8.71 23.98 -3.82
CA ALA A 651 7.88 25.02 -3.20
C ALA A 651 8.29 25.26 -1.73
N ALA A 652 9.60 25.37 -1.47
CA ALA A 652 10.14 25.47 -0.11
C ALA A 652 9.68 26.73 0.66
N GLY A 653 9.34 27.81 -0.05
CA GLY A 653 8.77 29.03 0.52
C GLY A 653 7.26 29.01 0.70
N GLY A 654 6.61 27.86 0.53
CA GLY A 654 5.16 27.75 0.36
C GLY A 654 4.77 28.04 -1.09
N LYS A 655 3.85 27.25 -1.66
CA LYS A 655 3.37 27.50 -3.03
C LYS A 655 2.60 28.83 -3.09
N PRO A 656 2.95 29.76 -3.99
CA PRO A 656 2.30 31.06 -4.05
C PRO A 656 0.94 31.01 -4.74
N ASN A 657 0.74 30.11 -5.71
CA ASN A 657 -0.48 30.05 -6.53
C ASN A 657 -1.56 29.14 -5.93
N PRO A 658 -2.85 29.38 -6.22
CA PRO A 658 -3.93 28.49 -5.79
C PRO A 658 -3.82 27.10 -6.42
N LYS A 659 -4.57 26.15 -5.86
CA LYS A 659 -4.76 24.81 -6.43
C LYS A 659 -5.47 24.92 -7.78
N LYS A 660 -5.00 24.20 -8.81
CA LYS A 660 -5.74 24.05 -10.09
C LYS A 660 -7.07 23.35 -9.81
N ASP A 661 -8.18 23.87 -10.33
CA ASP A 661 -9.50 23.32 -10.08
C ASP A 661 -9.93 22.35 -11.19
N LEU A 662 -9.46 21.10 -11.11
CA LEU A 662 -9.72 20.07 -12.12
C LEU A 662 -11.22 19.75 -12.25
N VAL A 663 -11.96 19.72 -11.13
CA VAL A 663 -13.39 19.42 -11.16
C VAL A 663 -14.16 20.53 -11.86
N MET A 664 -13.82 21.80 -11.61
CA MET A 664 -14.41 22.93 -12.31
C MET A 664 -14.15 22.86 -13.82
N MET A 665 -12.91 22.56 -14.23
CA MET A 665 -12.54 22.42 -15.64
C MET A 665 -13.35 21.32 -16.33
N ALA A 666 -13.45 20.14 -15.73
CA ALA A 666 -14.19 19.02 -16.29
C ALA A 666 -15.70 19.29 -16.40
N MET A 667 -16.30 20.01 -15.44
CA MET A 667 -17.71 20.39 -15.47
C MET A 667 -18.06 21.32 -16.66
N THR A 668 -17.08 22.01 -17.26
CA THR A 668 -17.35 22.91 -18.40
C THR A 668 -17.74 22.18 -19.68
N TYR A 669 -17.39 20.90 -19.83
CA TYR A 669 -17.82 20.06 -20.95
C TYR A 669 -19.34 19.81 -20.96
N GLY A 670 -19.98 19.78 -19.78
CA GLY A 670 -21.41 19.54 -19.63
C GLY A 670 -21.88 18.09 -19.79
N ASN A 671 -21.10 17.23 -20.45
CA ASN A 671 -21.38 15.80 -20.67
C ASN A 671 -20.40 14.88 -19.91
N VAL A 672 -19.73 15.40 -18.88
CA VAL A 672 -18.83 14.62 -18.02
C VAL A 672 -19.47 14.53 -16.62
N TYR A 673 -19.65 13.33 -16.07
CA TYR A 673 -19.99 13.19 -14.67
C TYR A 673 -18.79 13.58 -13.81
N VAL A 674 -18.95 14.48 -12.84
CA VAL A 674 -17.84 14.94 -11.99
C VAL A 674 -18.22 14.82 -10.52
N ALA A 675 -17.36 14.24 -9.69
CA ALA A 675 -17.54 14.24 -8.24
C ALA A 675 -16.25 14.61 -7.51
N ARG A 676 -16.38 15.38 -6.43
CA ARG A 676 -15.32 15.59 -5.45
C ARG A 676 -15.74 14.94 -4.13
N VAL A 677 -14.94 13.98 -3.67
CA VAL A 677 -15.30 13.10 -2.54
C VAL A 677 -14.24 13.15 -1.44
N ALA A 678 -14.67 12.86 -0.20
CA ALA A 678 -13.80 12.66 0.95
C ALA A 678 -14.45 11.66 1.92
N ILE A 679 -14.00 10.40 1.88
CA ILE A 679 -14.65 9.28 2.58
C ILE A 679 -14.69 9.46 4.10
N GLY A 680 -13.68 10.11 4.68
CA GLY A 680 -13.63 10.42 6.11
C GLY A 680 -14.58 11.54 6.53
N ALA A 681 -15.04 12.36 5.58
CA ALA A 681 -16.01 13.43 5.84
C ALA A 681 -17.45 12.96 5.62
N ASN A 682 -17.71 12.20 4.54
CA ASN A 682 -19.04 11.67 4.22
C ASN A 682 -18.94 10.38 3.39
N GLU A 683 -19.06 9.23 4.06
CA GLU A 683 -19.02 7.92 3.42
C GLU A 683 -20.21 7.69 2.47
N GLY A 684 -21.39 8.20 2.80
CA GLY A 684 -22.60 8.03 2.01
C GLY A 684 -22.53 8.79 0.68
N GLN A 685 -22.00 10.01 0.71
CA GLN A 685 -21.74 10.81 -0.49
C GLN A 685 -20.70 10.15 -1.40
N THR A 686 -19.64 9.59 -0.81
CA THR A 686 -18.59 8.88 -1.56
C THR A 686 -19.18 7.67 -2.27
N ILE A 687 -19.94 6.82 -1.57
CA ILE A 687 -20.61 5.65 -2.17
C ILE A 687 -21.56 6.07 -3.30
N LYS A 688 -22.37 7.11 -3.06
CA LYS A 688 -23.30 7.64 -4.07
C LYS A 688 -22.56 8.10 -5.33
N ALA A 689 -21.43 8.80 -5.19
CA ALA A 689 -20.63 9.25 -6.31
C ALA A 689 -20.06 8.10 -7.14
N PHE A 690 -19.56 7.03 -6.50
CA PHE A 690 -19.06 5.84 -7.21
C PHE A 690 -20.17 5.12 -8.00
N LEU A 691 -21.34 4.95 -7.39
CA LEU A 691 -22.49 4.32 -8.04
C LEU A 691 -23.03 5.14 -9.21
N GLU A 692 -23.16 6.47 -9.05
CA GLU A 692 -23.62 7.36 -10.12
C GLU A 692 -22.59 7.45 -11.26
N ALA A 693 -21.29 7.54 -10.94
CA ALA A 693 -20.23 7.61 -11.94
C ALA A 693 -20.17 6.37 -12.83
N GLU A 694 -20.36 5.17 -12.27
CA GLU A 694 -20.34 3.91 -13.03
C GLU A 694 -21.63 3.66 -13.81
N ALA A 695 -22.77 4.13 -13.27
CA ALA A 695 -24.06 4.05 -13.95
C ALA A 695 -24.17 5.04 -15.13
N TYR A 696 -23.41 6.14 -15.10
CA TYR A 696 -23.41 7.13 -16.17
C TYR A 696 -22.83 6.54 -17.46
N GLU A 697 -23.61 6.58 -18.55
CA GLU A 697 -23.20 6.09 -19.87
C GLU A 697 -22.37 7.15 -20.62
N GLY A 698 -21.22 7.48 -20.04
CA GLY A 698 -20.31 8.50 -20.54
C GLY A 698 -19.06 8.64 -19.66
N PRO A 699 -18.24 9.67 -19.90
CA PRO A 699 -17.01 9.89 -19.15
C PRO A 699 -17.33 10.37 -17.73
N SER A 700 -16.65 9.78 -16.75
CA SER A 700 -16.80 10.13 -15.33
C SER A 700 -15.45 10.50 -14.71
N LEU A 701 -15.44 11.49 -13.83
CA LEU A 701 -14.28 11.93 -13.06
C LEU A 701 -14.63 12.00 -11.56
N ILE A 702 -13.95 11.20 -10.75
CA ILE A 702 -14.00 11.27 -9.29
C ILE A 702 -12.65 11.78 -8.78
N VAL A 703 -12.64 12.91 -8.08
CA VAL A 703 -11.47 13.44 -7.37
C VAL A 703 -11.63 13.19 -5.88
N ALA A 704 -10.81 12.29 -5.34
CA ALA A 704 -10.88 11.83 -3.96
C ALA A 704 -9.77 12.45 -3.11
N TYR A 705 -10.12 13.11 -2.01
CA TYR A 705 -9.11 13.61 -1.07
C TYR A 705 -8.41 12.45 -0.36
N CYS A 706 -7.09 12.39 -0.49
CA CYS A 706 -6.25 11.33 0.03
C CYS A 706 -5.21 11.90 0.99
N HIS A 707 -5.37 11.64 2.29
CA HIS A 707 -4.35 12.02 3.27
C HIS A 707 -3.06 11.22 3.07
N CYS A 708 -1.91 11.86 3.28
CA CYS A 708 -0.60 11.27 3.00
C CYS A 708 0.43 11.60 4.09
N ILE A 709 1.42 10.73 4.27
CA ILE A 709 2.58 10.99 5.16
C ILE A 709 3.29 12.30 4.80
N ALA A 710 3.24 12.72 3.54
CA ALA A 710 3.83 13.98 3.05
C ALA A 710 3.15 15.23 3.63
N HIS A 711 1.92 15.12 4.15
CA HIS A 711 1.24 16.21 4.84
C HIS A 711 1.84 16.47 6.23
N GLY A 712 2.48 15.46 6.82
CA GLY A 712 3.27 15.57 8.04
C GLY A 712 2.43 15.69 9.31
N TYR A 713 1.50 14.76 9.51
CA TYR A 713 0.77 14.55 10.76
C TYR A 713 0.54 13.05 10.98
N ASN A 714 0.09 12.64 12.17
CA ASN A 714 -0.20 11.24 12.45
C ASN A 714 -1.44 10.78 11.67
N LEU A 715 -1.25 9.85 10.72
CA LEU A 715 -2.30 9.39 9.82
C LEU A 715 -3.46 8.65 10.51
N ILE A 716 -3.33 8.27 11.79
CA ILE A 716 -4.50 7.82 12.57
C ILE A 716 -5.63 8.86 12.56
N ASN A 717 -5.29 10.16 12.48
CA ASN A 717 -6.22 11.28 12.42
C ASN A 717 -6.63 11.65 10.97
N GLY A 718 -6.27 10.84 9.97
CA GLY A 718 -6.52 11.12 8.56
C GLY A 718 -7.98 11.44 8.25
N LEU A 719 -8.92 10.72 8.85
CA LEU A 719 -10.36 10.92 8.64
C LEU A 719 -10.89 12.22 9.24
N ASP A 720 -10.46 12.52 10.47
CA ASP A 720 -10.79 13.79 11.13
C ASP A 720 -10.25 14.96 10.30
N GLN A 721 -9.07 14.80 9.71
CA GLN A 721 -8.47 15.80 8.84
C GLN A 721 -9.24 15.96 7.52
N GLN A 722 -9.74 14.86 6.91
CA GLN A 722 -10.65 14.98 5.75
C GLN A 722 -11.93 15.73 6.12
N LYS A 723 -12.49 15.45 7.30
CA LYS A 723 -13.68 16.15 7.81
C LYS A 723 -13.40 17.63 8.03
N ALA A 724 -12.27 17.99 8.62
CA ALA A 724 -11.85 19.39 8.78
C ALA A 724 -11.62 20.09 7.43
N ALA A 725 -11.08 19.40 6.43
CA ALA A 725 -10.94 19.92 5.07
C ALA A 725 -12.31 20.28 4.44
N VAL A 726 -13.34 19.45 4.67
CA VAL A 726 -14.70 19.77 4.20
C VAL A 726 -15.32 20.90 5.01
N LEU A 727 -15.24 20.86 6.35
CA LEU A 727 -15.82 21.87 7.23
C LEU A 727 -15.22 23.26 7.04
N SER A 728 -13.95 23.37 6.64
CA SER A 728 -13.30 24.64 6.35
C SER A 728 -13.63 25.21 4.97
N GLY A 729 -14.37 24.48 4.13
CA GLY A 729 -14.57 24.83 2.71
C GLY A 729 -13.35 24.57 1.82
N TYR A 730 -12.25 24.07 2.40
CA TYR A 730 -11.05 23.73 1.65
C TYR A 730 -11.32 22.65 0.59
N TRP A 731 -12.18 21.69 0.92
CA TRP A 731 -12.56 20.59 0.04
C TRP A 731 -14.10 20.42 -0.05
N PRO A 732 -14.83 21.25 -0.80
CA PRO A 732 -16.29 21.14 -0.89
C PRO A 732 -16.71 19.81 -1.52
N LEU A 733 -17.66 19.09 -0.95
CA LEU A 733 -18.19 17.86 -1.57
C LEU A 733 -19.20 18.25 -2.65
N ILE A 734 -18.99 17.78 -3.88
CA ILE A 734 -19.86 18.10 -5.02
C ILE A 734 -20.07 16.88 -5.91
N ARG A 735 -21.20 16.87 -6.63
CA ARG A 735 -21.51 15.97 -7.74
C ARG A 735 -22.15 16.76 -8.87
N TYR A 736 -21.61 16.66 -10.07
CA TYR A 736 -22.17 17.14 -11.31
C TYR A 736 -22.66 15.94 -12.10
N ASN A 737 -23.99 15.80 -12.24
CA ASN A 737 -24.60 14.70 -12.96
C ASN A 737 -25.31 15.22 -14.22
N PRO A 738 -24.76 15.01 -15.43
CA PRO A 738 -25.37 15.44 -16.69
C PRO A 738 -26.80 14.93 -16.92
N ASP A 739 -27.14 13.75 -16.40
CA ASP A 739 -28.48 13.17 -16.60
C ASP A 739 -29.60 13.99 -15.95
N LEU A 740 -29.29 14.80 -14.93
CA LEU A 740 -30.26 15.69 -14.31
C LEU A 740 -30.76 16.79 -15.24
N ILE A 741 -29.97 17.13 -16.27
CA ILE A 741 -30.40 18.08 -17.32
C ILE A 741 -31.62 17.52 -18.06
N LYS A 742 -31.66 16.21 -18.31
CA LYS A 742 -32.80 15.51 -18.95
C LYS A 742 -34.07 15.61 -18.09
N GLU A 743 -33.91 15.72 -16.78
CA GLU A 743 -34.98 15.94 -15.82
C GLU A 743 -35.33 17.43 -15.60
N GLY A 744 -34.64 18.36 -16.28
CA GLY A 744 -34.80 19.80 -16.07
C GLY A 744 -34.22 20.31 -14.74
N LYS A 745 -33.31 19.55 -14.12
CA LYS A 745 -32.67 19.89 -12.83
C LYS A 745 -31.24 20.33 -13.05
N ASN A 746 -30.74 21.21 -12.19
CA ASN A 746 -29.33 21.62 -12.22
C ASN A 746 -28.43 20.38 -12.00
N PRO A 747 -27.45 20.11 -12.89
CA PRO A 747 -26.55 18.98 -12.76
C PRO A 747 -25.64 19.09 -11.53
N LEU A 748 -25.28 20.31 -11.12
CA LEU A 748 -24.39 20.55 -9.98
C LEU A 748 -25.14 20.50 -8.65
N GLN A 749 -24.74 19.55 -7.81
CA GLN A 749 -25.16 19.39 -6.43
C GLN A 749 -23.97 19.65 -5.51
N ILE A 750 -24.15 20.53 -4.52
CA ILE A 750 -23.20 20.72 -3.43
C ILE A 750 -23.67 19.86 -2.25
N ASP A 751 -22.90 18.83 -1.91
CA ASP A 751 -23.24 17.85 -0.87
C ASP A 751 -22.66 18.21 0.51
N SER A 752 -21.74 19.18 0.58
CA SER A 752 -21.21 19.72 1.84
C SER A 752 -21.99 20.95 2.29
N LYS A 753 -22.01 21.21 3.60
CA LYS A 753 -22.52 22.47 4.16
C LYS A 753 -21.53 23.63 3.89
N PRO A 754 -21.99 24.90 3.96
CA PRO A 754 -21.10 26.06 3.94
C PRO A 754 -19.96 25.96 4.96
N PRO A 755 -18.81 26.61 4.69
CA PRO A 755 -17.67 26.60 5.59
C PRO A 755 -18.07 27.02 7.02
N SER A 756 -17.76 26.20 8.00
CA SER A 756 -18.16 26.38 9.40
C SER A 756 -16.98 26.51 10.37
N ILE A 757 -15.74 26.31 9.89
CA ILE A 757 -14.51 26.57 10.64
C ILE A 757 -13.55 27.41 9.78
N PRO A 758 -12.67 28.23 10.38
CA PRO A 758 -11.60 28.93 9.67
C PRO A 758 -10.66 27.94 8.96
N LEU A 759 -10.09 28.36 7.82
CA LEU A 759 -9.10 27.54 7.08
C LEU A 759 -7.88 27.19 7.96
N GLU A 760 -7.49 28.13 8.83
CA GLU A 760 -6.38 27.99 9.77
C GLU A 760 -6.47 26.73 10.64
N GLU A 761 -7.67 26.42 11.15
CA GLU A 761 -7.92 25.26 12.02
C GLU A 761 -7.69 23.92 11.30
N TYR A 762 -7.82 23.90 9.97
CA TYR A 762 -7.49 22.74 9.13
C TYR A 762 -5.99 22.70 8.77
N VAL A 763 -5.47 23.77 8.14
CA VAL A 763 -4.13 23.73 7.54
C VAL A 763 -3.02 23.62 8.58
N TYR A 764 -3.19 24.24 9.75
CA TYR A 764 -2.18 24.16 10.81
C TYR A 764 -2.24 22.85 11.61
N ASN A 765 -3.06 21.88 11.25
CA ASN A 765 -2.86 20.50 11.73
C ASN A 765 -1.69 19.80 11.03
N GLU A 766 -1.20 20.36 9.91
CA GLU A 766 -0.25 19.70 9.03
C GLU A 766 1.12 20.38 9.05
N THR A 767 2.19 19.57 9.11
CA THR A 767 3.57 20.10 9.11
C THR A 767 3.89 20.85 7.81
N ARG A 768 3.31 20.44 6.66
CA ARG A 768 3.53 21.13 5.38
C ARG A 768 3.11 22.62 5.38
N TYR A 769 2.29 23.06 6.33
CA TYR A 769 2.00 24.47 6.56
C TYR A 769 2.71 25.04 7.80
N LYS A 770 2.71 24.30 8.92
CA LYS A 770 3.38 24.72 10.17
C LYS A 770 4.88 24.97 10.01
N SER A 771 5.55 24.25 9.11
CA SER A 771 6.98 24.51 8.85
C SER A 771 7.21 25.92 8.32
N LEU A 772 6.27 26.46 7.52
CA LEU A 772 6.39 27.80 6.96
C LEU A 772 6.27 28.88 8.02
N THR A 773 5.38 28.70 9.00
CA THR A 773 5.19 29.67 10.10
C THR A 773 6.44 29.84 10.95
N ARG A 774 7.32 28.84 10.99
CA ARG A 774 8.60 28.89 11.70
C ARG A 774 9.73 29.47 10.84
N SER A 775 9.79 29.08 9.57
CA SER A 775 10.88 29.51 8.68
C SER A 775 10.65 30.90 8.07
N LYS A 776 9.40 31.27 7.77
CA LYS A 776 9.00 32.52 7.13
C LYS A 776 7.63 33.00 7.65
N PRO A 777 7.56 33.51 8.90
CA PRO A 777 6.28 33.82 9.57
C PRO A 777 5.38 34.80 8.81
N GLU A 778 5.96 35.88 8.26
CA GLU A 778 5.19 36.92 7.56
C GLU A 778 4.63 36.42 6.22
N GLU A 779 5.40 35.63 5.48
CA GLU A 779 4.92 34.99 4.24
C GLU A 779 3.81 33.97 4.56
N ALA A 780 3.94 33.21 5.66
CA ALA A 780 2.91 32.27 6.09
C ALA A 780 1.56 32.97 6.37
N LYS A 781 1.58 34.09 7.10
CA LYS A 781 0.36 34.89 7.37
C LYS A 781 -0.27 35.41 6.07
N LYS A 782 0.55 35.94 5.16
CA LYS A 782 0.09 36.44 3.85
C LYS A 782 -0.55 35.33 3.01
N LEU A 783 0.12 34.18 2.89
CA LEU A 783 -0.38 33.06 2.10
C LEU A 783 -1.63 32.42 2.71
N LEU A 784 -1.75 32.37 4.05
CA LEU A 784 -2.96 31.92 4.73
C LEU A 784 -4.15 32.82 4.41
N LYS A 785 -3.97 34.14 4.45
CA LYS A 785 -5.03 35.11 4.10
C LYS A 785 -5.51 34.89 2.66
N LEU A 786 -4.59 34.82 1.71
CA LEU A 786 -4.91 34.56 0.30
C LEU A 786 -5.58 33.19 0.11
N ALA A 787 -5.15 32.16 0.82
CA ALA A 787 -5.77 30.83 0.74
C ALA A 787 -7.21 30.83 1.30
N GLN A 788 -7.48 31.61 2.35
CA GLN A 788 -8.83 31.79 2.88
C GLN A 788 -9.73 32.52 1.87
N GLU A 789 -9.21 33.53 1.18
CA GLU A 789 -9.90 34.22 0.09
C GLU A 789 -10.18 33.29 -1.09
N ASP A 790 -9.22 32.44 -1.48
CA ASP A 790 -9.40 31.41 -2.52
C ASP A 790 -10.58 30.46 -2.17
N VAL A 791 -10.66 30.01 -0.92
CA VAL A 791 -11.73 29.13 -0.42
C VAL A 791 -13.10 29.80 -0.50
N VAL A 792 -13.21 31.04 -0.02
CA VAL A 792 -14.48 31.80 -0.03
C VAL A 792 -14.93 32.06 -1.46
N SER A 793 -14.00 32.43 -2.34
CA SER A 793 -14.29 32.75 -3.73
C SER A 793 -14.79 31.53 -4.50
N ARG A 794 -14.12 30.37 -4.33
CA ARG A 794 -14.54 29.11 -4.94
C ARG A 794 -15.89 28.64 -4.42
N TRP A 795 -16.14 28.77 -3.11
CA TRP A 795 -17.44 28.40 -2.53
C TRP A 795 -18.58 29.21 -3.17
N ARG A 796 -18.43 30.55 -3.23
CA ARG A 796 -19.41 31.43 -3.87
C ARG A 796 -19.64 31.06 -5.34
N LEU A 797 -18.58 30.75 -6.08
CA LEU A 797 -18.70 30.36 -7.48
C LEU A 797 -19.55 29.10 -7.65
N TYR A 798 -19.29 28.05 -6.87
CA TYR A 798 -20.11 26.83 -6.93
C TYR A 798 -21.54 27.06 -6.47
N GLU A 799 -21.77 27.87 -5.44
CA GLU A 799 -23.13 28.24 -5.02
C GLU A 799 -23.92 28.92 -6.14
N HIS A 800 -23.29 29.88 -6.84
CA HIS A 800 -23.93 30.53 -7.98
C HIS A 800 -24.24 29.52 -9.08
N TRP A 801 -23.30 28.65 -9.41
CA TRP A 801 -23.48 27.64 -10.45
C TRP A 801 -24.58 26.63 -10.09
N ALA A 802 -24.64 26.18 -8.85
CA ALA A 802 -25.69 25.28 -8.36
C ALA A 802 -27.08 25.96 -8.30
N ALA A 803 -27.13 27.29 -8.19
CA ALA A 803 -28.36 28.08 -8.21
C ALA A 803 -28.82 28.50 -9.61
N MET A 804 -28.01 28.26 -10.66
CA MET A 804 -28.41 28.61 -12.04
C MET A 804 -29.65 27.81 -12.46
N LYS A 805 -30.62 28.51 -13.06
CA LYS A 805 -31.81 27.88 -13.66
C LYS A 805 -31.43 27.20 -14.97
N ILE A 806 -31.97 26.00 -15.21
CA ILE A 806 -31.89 25.38 -16.54
C ILE A 806 -33.05 25.91 -17.38
N ASP A 807 -32.73 26.41 -18.57
CA ASP A 807 -33.72 26.91 -19.51
C ASP A 807 -34.60 25.75 -20.03
N GLU A 808 -35.91 25.85 -19.80
CA GLU A 808 -36.88 24.78 -20.08
C GLU A 808 -37.06 24.50 -21.58
N ASN A 809 -36.53 25.37 -22.45
CA ASN A 809 -36.66 25.28 -23.90
C ASN A 809 -35.82 24.18 -24.57
N LYS A 810 -34.92 23.50 -23.85
CA LYS A 810 -34.13 22.37 -24.38
C LYS A 810 -34.82 21.00 -24.35
N LYS A 811 -36.11 20.92 -23.98
CA LYS A 811 -36.88 19.67 -23.93
C LYS A 811 -37.35 19.12 -25.30
N LYS A 812 -37.02 19.78 -26.43
CA LYS A 812 -37.69 19.54 -27.71
C LYS A 812 -36.85 19.00 -28.88
N ASP A 813 -35.55 18.75 -28.70
CA ASP A 813 -34.71 18.17 -29.77
C ASP A 813 -34.14 16.80 -29.40
#